data_AF-A0A2E4MBI0-F1
#
_entry.id   AF-A0A2E4MBI0-F1
#
_cell.length_a   1.000
_cell.length_b   1.000
_cell.length_c   1.000
_cell.angle_alpha   90.00
_cell.angle_beta   90.00
_cell.angle_gamma   90.00
#
_symmetry.space_group_name_H-M   'P 1'
#
loop_
_entity.id
_entity.type
_entity.pdbx_description
1 polymer ?
#
loop_
_entity_poly.entity_id
_entity_poly.type
_entity_poly.pdbx_seq_one_letter_code
_entity_poly.pdbx_strand_id
1 'polypeptide(L)'
;MHPEKIGPYRIIKPIGAGAMGEVFLGEDETLGRQAAIKTLPEEFGNDPVRRQRFMQEAQSASAINHPNACTIYGVGETEEGDAFIAMEYVEGNTLKSLVGNGPLALELTTEFSTQIADALDEAHKVGVVHRDIKSANVIINQRGQAKVLDFGLAKKLDEEEDIDATKMVQTQDGQIIGTPGYMSPEQATGKDVDGRSDIFSLGVMMYEMITGQLPFVGNSLGDTIQKICREAPAAMARFNYELPQELERITMKCLQKDPARRYQSASELVVDLRNFSSMLRGESNESHPAELTQTSMQMVTQPEQSGGTALPSPEEIQQCDILISCSELDNQSFQPGSEGWISRFHRNLKVRVEQLTGDRLKVGFCEMPAGESQLDDTVLNALPEANTMVTVVSPPFAKSKACVDGTEKYWSSMLEESNAGTGMKSIYKVIKTPVDDDQIDADLDAIFGQLLGYDFYDRDPETSRVREFDEAHGEEAAQRYYERIYDLAYEISEHVKQTRKTPYMESGSFSKIRKNIYLAEATADLKEDRERLRREFLELGHIVYPDRSLPTEHAELETAVTDYMGKCDLIIQPVGARYGFVPEGGEESVLMIQNRIARSVAATKSKPRYIWMARDLMVEDDRQKQFVDMLREEPTTCDGVELVKDSIENLKELLEQRWKAELDDLQKAVATPVIESSVVIDVPRVYLVYEKRDEEAVEAIEDYLYDQGVEVMVPEFEGAEHDINAIHIQNLTDCDAVLVYYGQSGKAWVDIKVRELTKALGYREGRPIECAAIFIGPPEDRRKERFKSLSVDVLRSEDEELQTELLSQFCVDVKNLKAPGG
;
A
#
# COMPACT_ATOMS: atom_id res chain seq x y z
N MET A 1 47.14 -3.23 -15.75
CA MET A 1 47.68 -3.62 -17.06
C MET A 1 46.62 -4.53 -17.66
N HIS A 2 46.07 -4.24 -18.84
CA HIS A 2 45.03 -5.07 -19.47
C HIS A 2 45.64 -5.88 -20.61
N PRO A 3 45.10 -7.06 -20.96
CA PRO A 3 45.61 -7.85 -22.08
C PRO A 3 45.56 -7.04 -23.38
N GLU A 4 46.55 -7.17 -24.26
CA GLU A 4 46.54 -6.49 -25.57
C GLU A 4 45.46 -7.06 -26.51
N LYS A 5 45.11 -8.34 -26.33
CA LYS A 5 44.15 -9.06 -27.17
C LYS A 5 43.41 -10.14 -26.38
N ILE A 6 42.12 -10.30 -26.62
CA ILE A 6 41.28 -11.40 -26.12
C ILE A 6 40.54 -12.00 -27.32
N GLY A 7 40.82 -13.27 -27.63
CA GLY A 7 40.28 -13.91 -28.83
C GLY A 7 40.61 -13.10 -30.10
N PRO A 8 39.63 -12.81 -30.98
CA PRO A 8 39.86 -11.99 -32.17
C PRO A 8 39.87 -10.47 -31.88
N TYR A 9 39.65 -10.04 -30.63
CA TYR A 9 39.42 -8.64 -30.28
C TYR A 9 40.67 -7.98 -29.71
N ARG A 10 41.11 -6.88 -30.33
CA ARG A 10 42.17 -6.03 -29.78
C ARG A 10 41.60 -5.15 -28.68
N ILE A 11 42.18 -5.17 -27.49
CA ILE A 11 41.65 -4.43 -26.35
C ILE A 11 42.12 -2.97 -26.39
N ILE A 12 41.17 -2.06 -26.20
CA ILE A 12 41.40 -0.61 -26.21
C ILE A 12 41.57 -0.10 -24.78
N LYS A 13 40.62 -0.44 -23.89
CA LYS A 13 40.62 -0.02 -22.48
C LYS A 13 39.68 -0.86 -21.63
N PRO A 14 39.91 -1.00 -20.32
CA PRO A 14 38.90 -1.50 -19.39
C PRO A 14 37.72 -0.52 -19.30
N ILE A 15 36.50 -1.05 -19.18
CA ILE A 15 35.25 -0.28 -19.06
C ILE A 15 34.39 -0.69 -17.86
N GLY A 16 34.68 -1.82 -17.21
CA GLY A 16 34.02 -2.22 -15.96
C GLY A 16 34.73 -3.39 -15.29
N ALA A 17 34.53 -3.56 -13.99
CA ALA A 17 34.97 -4.72 -13.23
C ALA A 17 33.94 -5.00 -12.13
N GLY A 18 33.63 -6.27 -11.88
CA GLY A 18 32.67 -6.67 -10.84
C GLY A 18 32.80 -8.15 -10.45
N ALA A 19 31.86 -8.63 -9.62
CA ALA A 19 31.85 -10.01 -9.11
C ALA A 19 31.81 -11.10 -10.20
N MET A 20 31.42 -10.73 -11.42
CA MET A 20 31.31 -11.63 -12.58
C MET A 20 32.43 -11.44 -13.60
N GLY A 21 33.52 -10.76 -13.21
CA GLY A 21 34.72 -10.57 -14.02
C GLY A 21 34.92 -9.17 -14.56
N GLU A 22 35.88 -9.04 -15.47
CA GLU A 22 36.30 -7.78 -16.05
C GLU A 22 35.65 -7.56 -17.42
N VAL A 23 35.33 -6.30 -17.72
CA VAL A 23 34.73 -5.89 -18.99
C VAL A 23 35.65 -4.89 -19.68
N PHE A 24 36.02 -5.18 -20.91
CA PHE A 24 36.91 -4.38 -21.74
C PHE A 24 36.20 -3.86 -22.99
N LEU A 25 36.53 -2.64 -23.40
CA LEU A 25 36.24 -2.19 -24.76
C LEU A 25 37.32 -2.74 -25.69
N GLY A 26 36.91 -3.50 -26.70
CA GLY A 26 37.78 -4.02 -27.74
C GLY A 26 37.29 -3.68 -29.14
N GLU A 27 38.14 -3.94 -30.12
CA GLU A 27 37.85 -3.82 -31.55
C GLU A 27 37.99 -5.18 -32.22
N ASP A 28 36.96 -5.60 -32.93
CA ASP A 28 37.00 -6.74 -33.82
C ASP A 28 37.82 -6.37 -35.06
N GLU A 29 39.07 -6.85 -35.14
CA GLU A 29 39.97 -6.51 -36.24
C GLU A 29 39.51 -7.09 -37.59
N THR A 30 38.58 -8.06 -37.58
CA THR A 30 38.04 -8.68 -38.80
C THR A 30 36.89 -7.86 -39.37
N LEU A 31 35.97 -7.42 -38.50
CA LEU A 31 34.76 -6.69 -38.88
C LEU A 31 34.88 -5.16 -38.74
N GLY A 32 35.92 -4.66 -38.08
CA GLY A 32 36.17 -3.24 -37.85
C GLY A 32 35.14 -2.57 -36.94
N ARG A 33 34.58 -3.31 -35.98
CA ARG A 33 33.55 -2.82 -35.03
C ARG A 33 34.03 -2.88 -33.60
N GLN A 34 33.50 -1.98 -32.76
CA GLN A 34 33.73 -2.02 -31.31
C GLN A 34 32.84 -3.08 -30.64
N ALA A 35 33.36 -3.70 -29.58
CA ALA A 35 32.67 -4.70 -28.78
C ALA A 35 33.04 -4.55 -27.30
N ALA A 36 32.09 -4.83 -26.41
CA ALA A 36 32.36 -5.05 -25.00
C ALA A 36 32.72 -6.52 -24.79
N ILE A 37 33.88 -6.79 -24.20
CA ILE A 37 34.43 -8.14 -23.98
C ILE A 37 34.42 -8.40 -22.48
N LYS A 38 33.55 -9.31 -22.04
CA LYS A 38 33.44 -9.75 -20.64
C LYS A 38 34.18 -11.06 -20.46
N THR A 39 35.15 -11.10 -19.55
CA THR A 39 35.91 -12.31 -19.18
C THR A 39 35.42 -12.85 -17.84
N LEU A 40 35.50 -14.17 -17.65
CA LEU A 40 35.28 -14.77 -16.34
C LEU A 40 36.50 -14.56 -15.41
N PRO A 41 36.32 -14.42 -14.09
CA PRO A 41 37.43 -14.40 -13.15
C PRO A 41 38.20 -15.73 -13.15
N GLU A 42 39.51 -15.67 -12.92
CA GLU A 42 40.46 -16.81 -12.95
C GLU A 42 40.06 -17.96 -12.00
N GLU A 43 39.39 -17.63 -10.89
CA GLU A 43 38.87 -18.58 -9.89
C GLU A 43 37.71 -19.44 -10.44
N PHE A 44 36.97 -18.94 -11.43
CA PHE A 44 35.85 -19.64 -12.07
C PHE A 44 36.25 -20.32 -13.38
N GLY A 45 37.33 -19.87 -14.04
CA GLY A 45 37.84 -20.43 -15.29
C GLY A 45 38.41 -21.86 -15.16
N ASN A 46 38.86 -22.25 -13.97
CA ASN A 46 39.46 -23.55 -13.70
C ASN A 46 38.46 -24.70 -13.46
N ASP A 47 37.16 -24.42 -13.34
CA ASP A 47 36.10 -25.43 -13.20
C ASP A 47 35.43 -25.69 -14.56
N PRO A 48 35.65 -26.87 -15.18
CA PRO A 48 35.08 -27.21 -16.48
C PRO A 48 33.55 -27.17 -16.52
N VAL A 49 32.87 -27.45 -15.41
CA VAL A 49 31.40 -27.47 -15.32
C VAL A 49 30.85 -26.05 -15.38
N ARG A 50 31.43 -25.14 -14.60
CA ARG A 50 31.07 -23.72 -14.57
C ARG A 50 31.35 -23.04 -15.90
N ARG A 51 32.51 -23.31 -16.52
CA ARG A 51 32.84 -22.81 -17.86
C ARG A 51 31.84 -23.29 -18.91
N GLN A 52 31.47 -24.57 -18.89
CA GLN A 52 30.49 -25.13 -19.81
C GLN A 52 29.09 -24.49 -19.64
N ARG A 53 28.65 -24.25 -18.40
CA ARG A 53 27.37 -23.55 -18.11
C ARG A 53 27.38 -22.12 -18.61
N PHE A 54 28.45 -21.38 -18.36
CA PHE A 54 28.60 -19.99 -18.85
C PHE A 54 28.48 -19.91 -20.39
N MET A 55 29.13 -20.85 -21.09
CA MET A 55 29.03 -20.93 -22.56
C MET A 55 27.61 -21.29 -23.03
N GLN A 56 26.90 -22.19 -22.32
CA GLN A 56 25.51 -22.56 -22.63
C GLN A 56 24.52 -21.42 -22.37
N GLU A 57 24.69 -20.67 -21.29
CA GLU A 57 23.87 -19.49 -20.97
C GLU A 57 24.05 -18.41 -22.03
N ALA A 58 25.29 -18.08 -22.37
CA ALA A 58 25.59 -17.09 -23.39
C ALA A 58 25.10 -17.51 -24.78
N GLN A 59 25.15 -18.81 -25.10
CA GLN A 59 24.56 -19.33 -26.32
C GLN A 59 23.02 -19.21 -26.33
N SER A 60 22.37 -19.46 -25.19
CA SER A 60 20.91 -19.30 -25.06
C SER A 60 20.50 -17.84 -25.19
N ALA A 61 21.24 -16.93 -24.54
CA ALA A 61 21.01 -15.50 -24.63
C ALA A 61 21.30 -14.92 -26.02
N SER A 62 22.20 -15.54 -26.81
CA SER A 62 22.49 -15.10 -28.18
C SER A 62 21.32 -15.23 -29.16
N ALA A 63 20.29 -16.01 -28.81
CA ALA A 63 19.06 -16.13 -29.58
C ALA A 63 18.15 -14.88 -29.50
N ILE A 64 18.39 -14.01 -28.51
CA ILE A 64 17.60 -12.79 -28.29
C ILE A 64 18.02 -11.76 -29.34
N ASN A 65 17.07 -11.39 -30.21
CA ASN A 65 17.27 -10.36 -31.23
C ASN A 65 16.21 -9.26 -31.07
N HIS A 66 16.55 -8.24 -30.29
CA HIS A 66 15.63 -7.14 -29.98
C HIS A 66 16.38 -5.80 -29.92
N PRO A 67 15.82 -4.68 -30.44
CA PRO A 67 16.47 -3.37 -30.40
C PRO A 67 16.79 -2.88 -28.99
N ASN A 68 16.03 -3.31 -27.98
CA ASN A 68 16.24 -2.94 -26.57
C ASN A 68 17.01 -3.98 -25.75
N ALA A 69 17.52 -5.05 -26.39
CA ALA A 69 18.43 -6.02 -25.77
C ALA A 69 19.85 -5.83 -26.31
N CYS A 70 20.86 -6.04 -25.46
CA CYS A 70 22.26 -6.08 -25.86
C CYS A 70 22.53 -7.33 -26.71
N THR A 71 23.11 -7.14 -27.90
CA THR A 71 23.38 -8.26 -28.80
C THR A 71 24.69 -8.97 -28.42
N ILE A 72 24.65 -10.29 -28.29
CA ILE A 72 25.87 -11.11 -28.16
C ILE A 72 26.44 -11.36 -29.56
N TYR A 73 27.68 -10.94 -29.78
CA TYR A 73 28.39 -11.13 -31.04
C TYR A 73 29.08 -12.48 -31.14
N GLY A 74 29.51 -13.04 -30.00
CA GLY A 74 30.10 -14.37 -29.96
C GLY A 74 30.64 -14.72 -28.59
N VAL A 75 30.95 -15.99 -28.44
CA VAL A 75 31.57 -16.57 -27.25
C VAL A 75 32.78 -17.39 -27.67
N GLY A 76 33.79 -17.46 -26.81
CA GLY A 76 34.99 -18.22 -27.11
C GLY A 76 35.87 -18.41 -25.89
N GLU A 77 37.00 -19.07 -26.12
CA GLU A 77 38.06 -19.28 -25.13
C GLU A 77 39.35 -18.63 -25.65
N THR A 78 40.16 -18.06 -24.75
CA THR A 78 41.52 -17.61 -25.06
C THR A 78 42.45 -18.81 -25.26
N GLU A 79 43.65 -18.59 -25.78
CA GLU A 79 44.69 -19.64 -25.87
C GLU A 79 45.07 -20.20 -24.48
N GLU A 80 44.86 -19.41 -23.43
CA GLU A 80 45.11 -19.73 -22.03
C GLU A 80 43.94 -20.50 -21.39
N GLY A 81 42.80 -20.62 -22.08
CA GLY A 81 41.62 -21.39 -21.65
C GLY A 81 40.54 -20.58 -20.92
N ASP A 82 40.67 -19.25 -20.90
CA ASP A 82 39.70 -18.35 -20.28
C ASP A 82 38.52 -18.08 -21.20
N ALA A 83 37.30 -18.26 -20.70
CA ALA A 83 36.11 -17.97 -21.48
C ALA A 83 35.83 -16.47 -21.54
N PHE A 84 35.37 -16.01 -22.70
CA PHE A 84 34.94 -14.64 -22.91
C PHE A 84 33.62 -14.55 -23.69
N ILE A 85 32.87 -13.49 -23.45
CA ILE A 85 31.69 -13.10 -24.22
C ILE A 85 31.97 -11.76 -24.87
N ALA A 86 31.82 -11.70 -26.18
CA ALA A 86 31.84 -10.46 -26.94
C ALA A 86 30.40 -10.00 -27.21
N MET A 87 30.07 -8.78 -26.81
CA MET A 87 28.74 -8.20 -26.93
C MET A 87 28.79 -6.77 -27.49
N GLU A 88 27.63 -6.26 -27.87
CA GLU A 88 27.45 -4.89 -28.33
C GLU A 88 28.01 -3.89 -27.31
N TYR A 89 28.88 -2.99 -27.77
CA TYR A 89 29.29 -1.84 -26.97
C TYR A 89 28.22 -0.75 -27.10
N VAL A 90 27.47 -0.51 -26.02
CA VAL A 90 26.43 0.53 -25.98
C VAL A 90 26.99 1.80 -25.38
N GLU A 91 27.08 2.86 -26.18
CA GLU A 91 27.49 4.18 -25.70
C GLU A 91 26.28 4.93 -25.10
N GLY A 92 26.40 5.38 -23.85
CA GLY A 92 25.32 6.04 -23.13
C GLY A 92 25.56 6.12 -21.62
N ASN A 93 24.53 6.52 -20.87
CA ASN A 93 24.53 6.54 -19.42
C ASN A 93 23.72 5.37 -18.87
N THR A 94 24.14 4.80 -17.73
CA THR A 94 23.31 3.81 -17.04
C THR A 94 22.06 4.47 -16.50
N LEU A 95 20.94 3.74 -16.45
CA LEU A 95 19.71 4.24 -15.86
C LEU A 95 19.91 4.60 -14.38
N LYS A 96 20.77 3.84 -13.67
CA LYS A 96 21.21 4.18 -12.31
C LYS A 96 21.81 5.58 -12.20
N SER A 97 22.66 5.97 -13.16
CA SER A 97 23.25 7.31 -13.19
C SER A 97 22.22 8.40 -13.46
N LEU A 98 21.15 8.10 -14.20
CA LEU A 98 20.09 9.06 -14.49
C LEU A 98 19.21 9.27 -13.26
N VAL A 99 18.74 8.18 -12.64
CA VAL A 99 17.90 8.21 -11.43
C VAL A 99 18.66 8.76 -10.22
N GLY A 100 19.99 8.60 -10.18
CA GLY A 100 20.84 9.22 -9.15
C GLY A 100 20.81 10.75 -9.12
N ASN A 101 20.21 11.42 -10.12
CA ASN A 101 19.97 12.86 -10.13
C ASN A 101 18.55 13.24 -9.66
N GLY A 102 17.77 12.29 -9.15
CA GLY A 102 16.38 12.48 -8.72
C GLY A 102 15.36 11.70 -9.56
N PRO A 103 14.06 11.82 -9.22
CA PRO A 103 12.97 11.22 -9.98
C PRO A 103 13.00 11.58 -11.47
N LEU A 104 12.63 10.63 -12.32
CA LEU A 104 12.50 10.87 -13.77
C LEU A 104 11.09 11.35 -14.10
N ALA A 105 10.99 12.13 -15.18
CA ALA A 105 9.70 12.50 -15.77
C ALA A 105 8.85 11.25 -16.07
N LEU A 106 7.54 11.35 -15.87
CA LEU A 106 6.63 10.20 -15.97
C LEU A 106 6.56 9.64 -17.40
N GLU A 107 6.72 10.50 -18.40
CA GLU A 107 6.80 10.12 -19.81
C GLU A 107 8.03 9.25 -20.07
N LEU A 108 9.19 9.67 -19.56
CA LEU A 108 10.45 8.92 -19.69
C LEU A 108 10.40 7.60 -18.91
N THR A 109 9.85 7.63 -17.69
CA THR A 109 9.61 6.44 -16.89
C THR A 109 8.77 5.43 -17.66
N THR A 110 7.65 5.88 -18.24
CA THR A 110 6.74 5.02 -19.01
C THR A 110 7.42 4.50 -20.27
N GLU A 111 8.14 5.35 -21.00
CA GLU A 111 8.86 4.97 -22.22
C GLU A 111 9.96 3.94 -21.97
N PHE A 112 10.84 4.19 -21.00
CA PHE A 112 11.92 3.26 -20.65
C PHE A 112 11.35 1.94 -20.12
N SER A 113 10.34 1.98 -19.26
CA SER A 113 9.68 0.78 -18.75
C SER A 113 9.06 -0.06 -19.87
N THR A 114 8.44 0.60 -20.86
CA THR A 114 7.87 -0.06 -22.03
C THR A 114 8.95 -0.75 -22.85
N GLN A 115 10.06 -0.06 -23.14
CA GLN A 115 11.18 -0.61 -23.92
C GLN A 115 11.86 -1.80 -23.23
N ILE A 116 12.00 -1.74 -21.90
CA ILE A 116 12.60 -2.81 -21.10
C ILE A 116 11.64 -4.01 -21.03
N ALA A 117 10.34 -3.79 -20.80
CA ALA A 117 9.34 -4.85 -20.80
C ALA A 117 9.25 -5.57 -22.15
N ASP A 118 9.36 -4.84 -23.28
CA ASP A 118 9.37 -5.42 -24.64
C ASP A 118 10.61 -6.32 -24.85
N ALA A 119 11.78 -5.91 -24.35
CA ALA A 119 12.98 -6.74 -24.39
C ALA A 119 12.87 -8.01 -23.52
N LEU A 120 12.25 -7.90 -22.34
CA LEU A 120 11.98 -9.03 -21.45
C LEU A 120 11.02 -10.03 -22.10
N ASP A 121 9.96 -9.54 -22.75
CA ASP A 121 9.00 -10.40 -23.45
C ASP A 121 9.67 -11.23 -24.55
N GLU A 122 10.54 -10.63 -25.34
CA GLU A 122 11.29 -11.35 -26.38
C GLU A 122 12.24 -12.40 -25.79
N ALA A 123 12.91 -12.09 -24.67
CA ALA A 123 13.76 -13.05 -23.96
C ALA A 123 12.93 -14.22 -23.39
N HIS A 124 11.77 -13.94 -22.78
CA HIS A 124 10.91 -14.95 -22.19
C HIS A 124 10.34 -15.91 -23.24
N LYS A 125 10.00 -15.43 -24.43
CA LYS A 125 9.53 -16.26 -25.57
C LYS A 125 10.56 -17.30 -26.02
N VAL A 126 11.84 -16.99 -25.92
CA VAL A 126 12.94 -17.92 -26.23
C VAL A 126 13.41 -18.72 -24.99
N GLY A 127 12.69 -18.61 -23.87
CA GLY A 127 12.95 -19.38 -22.65
C GLY A 127 14.09 -18.83 -21.78
N VAL A 128 14.51 -17.59 -22.01
CA VAL A 128 15.57 -16.93 -21.24
C VAL A 128 14.96 -16.00 -20.20
N VAL A 129 15.23 -16.24 -18.92
CA VAL A 129 14.87 -15.34 -17.79
C VAL A 129 16.11 -14.56 -17.38
N HIS A 130 15.99 -13.24 -17.21
CA HIS A 130 17.12 -12.35 -16.97
C HIS A 130 17.70 -12.50 -15.56
N ARG A 131 16.84 -12.53 -14.53
CA ARG A 131 17.14 -12.75 -13.09
C ARG A 131 17.94 -11.65 -12.38
N ASP A 132 18.58 -10.71 -13.08
CA ASP A 132 19.31 -9.57 -12.49
C ASP A 132 18.90 -8.21 -13.10
N ILE A 133 17.59 -7.96 -13.23
CA ILE A 133 17.09 -6.67 -13.71
C ILE A 133 17.31 -5.61 -12.62
N LYS A 134 18.06 -4.55 -12.96
CA LYS A 134 18.34 -3.39 -12.11
C LYS A 134 18.77 -2.19 -12.96
N SER A 135 18.66 -0.99 -12.40
CA SER A 135 19.00 0.26 -13.10
C SER A 135 20.47 0.34 -13.55
N ALA A 136 21.38 -0.41 -12.92
CA ALA A 136 22.78 -0.50 -13.33
C ALA A 136 23.00 -1.35 -14.61
N ASN A 137 22.08 -2.26 -14.93
CA ASN A 137 22.16 -3.16 -16.09
C ASN A 137 21.35 -2.64 -17.30
N VAL A 138 20.94 -1.37 -17.27
CA VAL A 138 20.23 -0.71 -18.37
C VAL A 138 21.02 0.52 -18.78
N ILE A 139 21.35 0.65 -20.06
CA ILE A 139 21.98 1.86 -20.63
C ILE A 139 20.96 2.60 -21.48
N ILE A 140 20.86 3.92 -21.28
CA ILE A 140 20.16 4.83 -22.18
C ILE A 140 21.18 5.41 -23.15
N ASN A 141 21.02 5.05 -24.43
CA ASN A 141 21.93 5.50 -25.47
C ASN A 141 21.68 6.97 -25.85
N GLN A 142 22.55 7.54 -26.69
CA GLN A 142 22.44 8.94 -27.15
C GLN A 142 21.14 9.26 -27.91
N ARG A 143 20.39 8.25 -28.35
CA ARG A 143 19.09 8.39 -29.03
C ARG A 143 17.91 8.29 -28.07
N GLY A 144 18.13 8.16 -26.77
CA GLY A 144 17.09 7.98 -25.76
C GLY A 144 16.52 6.56 -25.71
N GLN A 145 17.21 5.55 -26.25
CA GLN A 145 16.73 4.16 -26.22
C GLN A 145 17.36 3.39 -25.07
N ALA A 146 16.54 2.64 -24.34
CA ALA A 146 16.96 1.73 -23.29
C ALA A 146 17.51 0.43 -23.90
N LYS A 147 18.67 0.00 -23.40
CA LYS A 147 19.36 -1.25 -23.75
C LYS A 147 19.60 -2.05 -22.47
N VAL A 148 18.94 -3.20 -22.36
CA VAL A 148 19.12 -4.16 -21.27
C VAL A 148 20.37 -5.00 -21.55
N LEU A 149 21.28 -5.05 -20.58
CA LEU A 149 22.56 -5.77 -20.66
C LEU A 149 22.48 -7.13 -19.96
N ASP A 150 23.36 -8.07 -20.31
CA ASP A 150 23.64 -9.30 -19.54
C ASP A 150 22.44 -10.26 -19.28
N PHE A 151 21.58 -10.51 -20.28
CA PHE A 151 20.51 -11.50 -20.17
C PHE A 151 21.00 -12.89 -19.76
N GLY A 152 20.59 -13.36 -18.58
CA GLY A 152 20.72 -14.76 -18.16
C GLY A 152 22.14 -15.23 -17.89
N LEU A 153 23.13 -14.34 -17.77
CA LEU A 153 24.56 -14.67 -17.57
C LEU A 153 24.96 -14.74 -16.08
N ALA A 154 24.03 -14.49 -15.16
CA ALA A 154 24.35 -14.02 -13.81
C ALA A 154 24.13 -15.07 -12.69
N LYS A 155 23.49 -16.22 -12.89
CA LYS A 155 23.09 -17.03 -11.71
C LYS A 155 22.99 -18.55 -11.80
N LYS A 156 23.13 -19.26 -12.94
CA LYS A 156 23.11 -20.75 -12.90
C LYS A 156 24.47 -21.41 -12.61
N LEU A 157 25.50 -20.62 -12.32
CA LEU A 157 26.78 -21.15 -11.86
C LEU A 157 26.68 -21.87 -10.49
N ASP A 158 25.58 -21.67 -9.74
CA ASP A 158 25.42 -22.15 -8.35
C ASP A 158 24.31 -23.21 -8.13
N GLU A 159 23.58 -23.63 -9.16
CA GLU A 159 22.29 -24.36 -9.00
C GLU A 159 22.37 -25.88 -8.68
N GLU A 160 23.53 -26.52 -8.40
CA GLU A 160 23.57 -28.00 -8.24
C GLU A 160 24.20 -28.56 -6.95
N GLU A 161 24.56 -27.74 -5.97
CA GLU A 161 24.72 -28.28 -4.62
C GLU A 161 23.45 -27.93 -3.83
N ASP A 162 22.95 -28.88 -3.03
CA ASP A 162 21.98 -28.67 -1.93
C ASP A 162 22.61 -27.70 -0.90
N ILE A 163 22.85 -26.47 -1.31
CA ILE A 163 23.37 -25.41 -0.47
C ILE A 163 22.18 -24.56 -0.05
N ASP A 164 21.69 -24.88 1.14
CA ASP A 164 20.99 -23.97 2.06
C ASP A 164 21.16 -22.50 1.64
N ALA A 165 20.06 -21.80 1.30
CA ALA A 165 20.07 -20.41 0.83
C ALA A 165 20.83 -19.45 1.78
N THR A 166 21.04 -19.88 3.02
CA THR A 166 21.87 -19.25 4.05
C THR A 166 23.39 -19.18 3.69
N LYS A 167 23.91 -20.08 2.85
CA LYS A 167 25.32 -20.12 2.42
C LYS A 167 25.60 -19.34 1.13
N MET A 168 24.59 -19.02 0.31
CA MET A 168 24.74 -18.11 -0.84
C MET A 168 25.20 -16.70 -0.43
N VAL A 169 25.12 -16.40 0.87
CA VAL A 169 25.47 -15.10 1.47
C VAL A 169 26.89 -15.09 2.08
N GLN A 170 27.59 -16.23 2.15
CA GLN A 170 28.96 -16.30 2.70
C GLN A 170 29.97 -16.77 1.65
N THR A 171 30.54 -15.83 0.90
CA THR A 171 31.88 -15.98 0.31
C THR A 171 32.93 -15.48 1.31
N GLN A 172 34.10 -16.13 1.33
CA GLN A 172 35.16 -15.94 2.34
C GLN A 172 35.84 -14.57 2.36
N ASP A 173 35.43 -13.61 1.52
CA ASP A 173 36.02 -12.26 1.44
C ASP A 173 35.00 -11.11 1.50
N GLY A 174 33.76 -11.34 1.92
CA GLY A 174 32.81 -10.25 2.22
C GLY A 174 32.37 -9.41 1.01
N GLN A 175 32.59 -9.88 -0.23
CA GLN A 175 31.98 -9.29 -1.42
C GLN A 175 30.59 -9.88 -1.67
N ILE A 176 29.57 -9.07 -1.40
CA ILE A 176 28.16 -9.36 -1.66
C ILE A 176 27.92 -9.31 -3.18
N ILE A 177 27.44 -10.40 -3.76
CA ILE A 177 27.01 -10.44 -5.18
C ILE A 177 25.63 -9.79 -5.29
N GLY A 178 25.58 -8.53 -5.75
CA GLY A 178 24.35 -7.82 -6.13
C GLY A 178 23.82 -6.83 -5.09
N THR A 179 22.95 -5.92 -5.55
CA THR A 179 22.15 -5.05 -4.68
C THR A 179 20.84 -5.77 -4.39
N PRO A 180 20.58 -6.24 -3.15
CA PRO A 180 19.41 -7.07 -2.83
C PRO A 180 18.08 -6.39 -3.13
N GLY A 181 18.03 -5.06 -3.19
CA GLY A 181 16.81 -4.28 -3.35
C GLY A 181 15.98 -4.54 -4.62
N TYR A 182 16.53 -5.19 -5.66
CA TYR A 182 15.80 -5.56 -6.88
C TYR A 182 15.36 -7.02 -6.93
N MET A 183 15.73 -7.84 -5.95
CA MET A 183 15.35 -9.25 -5.94
C MET A 183 13.84 -9.40 -5.77
N SER A 184 13.27 -10.36 -6.50
CA SER A 184 11.90 -10.82 -6.23
C SER A 184 11.82 -11.67 -4.95
N PRO A 185 10.65 -11.78 -4.30
CA PRO A 185 10.45 -12.63 -3.12
C PRO A 185 10.89 -14.09 -3.33
N GLU A 186 10.60 -14.66 -4.48
CA GLU A 186 11.01 -16.02 -4.85
C GLU A 186 12.52 -16.15 -4.97
N GLN A 187 13.22 -15.15 -5.53
CA GLN A 187 14.69 -15.13 -5.55
C GLN A 187 15.29 -14.97 -4.16
N ALA A 188 14.68 -14.14 -3.32
CA ALA A 188 15.16 -13.88 -1.96
C ALA A 188 14.95 -15.08 -1.02
N THR A 189 13.97 -15.94 -1.33
CA THR A 189 13.64 -17.16 -0.56
C THR A 189 14.16 -18.45 -1.19
N GLY A 190 14.85 -18.38 -2.33
CA GLY A 190 15.40 -19.55 -3.02
C GLY A 190 14.34 -20.47 -3.64
N LYS A 191 13.17 -19.94 -4.01
CA LYS A 191 12.12 -20.67 -4.74
C LYS A 191 12.39 -20.64 -6.25
N ASP A 192 11.63 -21.45 -7.00
CA ASP A 192 11.70 -21.46 -8.46
C ASP A 192 11.42 -20.08 -9.06
N VAL A 193 12.25 -19.69 -10.03
CA VAL A 193 12.27 -18.36 -10.67
C VAL A 193 11.85 -18.49 -12.13
N ASP A 194 10.84 -17.71 -12.52
CA ASP A 194 10.37 -17.59 -13.91
C ASP A 194 10.34 -16.13 -14.37
N GLY A 195 9.79 -15.86 -15.57
CA GLY A 195 9.73 -14.51 -16.14
C GLY A 195 9.01 -13.47 -15.26
N ARG A 196 8.14 -13.89 -14.34
CA ARG A 196 7.43 -12.99 -13.41
C ARG A 196 8.35 -12.41 -12.34
N SER A 197 9.52 -13.01 -12.12
CA SER A 197 10.57 -12.42 -11.29
C SER A 197 11.18 -11.19 -11.96
N ASP A 198 11.41 -11.24 -13.28
CA ASP A 198 11.92 -10.08 -14.03
C ASP A 198 10.90 -8.93 -14.04
N ILE A 199 9.60 -9.25 -14.11
CA ILE A 199 8.50 -8.26 -13.99
C ILE A 199 8.53 -7.57 -12.63
N PHE A 200 8.76 -8.32 -11.54
CA PHE A 200 8.89 -7.73 -10.20
C PHE A 200 10.08 -6.78 -10.13
N SER A 201 11.24 -7.20 -10.60
CA SER A 201 12.45 -6.37 -10.63
C SER A 201 12.28 -5.13 -11.51
N LEU A 202 11.55 -5.22 -12.62
CA LEU A 202 11.14 -4.05 -13.39
C LEU A 202 10.20 -3.14 -12.60
N GLY A 203 9.25 -3.69 -11.84
CA GLY A 203 8.41 -2.92 -10.91
C GLY A 203 9.21 -2.16 -9.85
N VAL A 204 10.28 -2.77 -9.32
CA VAL A 204 11.21 -2.08 -8.41
C VAL A 204 11.90 -0.91 -9.12
N MET A 205 12.36 -1.12 -10.35
CA MET A 205 13.01 -0.08 -11.14
C MET A 205 12.04 1.03 -11.57
N MET A 206 10.77 0.71 -11.85
CA MET A 206 9.70 1.69 -12.08
C MET A 206 9.50 2.56 -10.85
N TYR A 207 9.36 1.94 -9.67
CA TYR A 207 9.27 2.66 -8.41
C TYR A 207 10.48 3.58 -8.19
N GLU A 208 11.69 3.07 -8.47
CA GLU A 208 12.94 3.85 -8.37
C GLU A 208 12.97 5.04 -9.32
N MET A 209 12.53 4.87 -10.57
CA MET A 209 12.43 5.98 -11.53
C MET A 209 11.39 7.02 -11.11
N ILE A 210 10.25 6.58 -10.56
CA ILE A 210 9.15 7.46 -10.12
C ILE A 210 9.55 8.26 -8.88
N THR A 211 10.26 7.65 -7.94
CA THR A 211 10.48 8.22 -6.59
C THR A 211 11.92 8.64 -6.33
N GLY A 212 12.88 8.26 -7.18
CA GLY A 212 14.31 8.46 -6.96
C GLY A 212 14.95 7.48 -5.98
N GLN A 213 14.18 6.55 -5.40
CA GLN A 213 14.64 5.66 -4.33
C GLN A 213 14.06 4.25 -4.44
N LEU A 214 14.71 3.28 -3.81
CA LEU A 214 14.25 1.88 -3.83
C LEU A 214 13.04 1.66 -2.91
N PRO A 215 12.09 0.79 -3.28
CA PRO A 215 10.91 0.48 -2.48
C PRO A 215 11.22 -0.30 -1.19
N PHE A 216 12.30 -1.09 -1.20
CA PHE A 216 12.67 -1.96 -0.08
C PHE A 216 14.13 -1.71 0.31
N VAL A 217 14.34 -0.96 1.39
CA VAL A 217 15.66 -0.66 1.95
C VAL A 217 15.66 -1.03 3.43
N GLY A 218 16.58 -1.91 3.82
CA GLY A 218 16.78 -2.34 5.21
C GLY A 218 18.17 -1.97 5.73
N ASN A 219 18.30 -1.95 7.05
CA ASN A 219 19.57 -1.70 7.76
C ASN A 219 20.54 -2.89 7.66
N SER A 220 20.06 -4.04 7.18
CA SER A 220 20.84 -5.23 6.88
C SER A 220 20.29 -5.97 5.66
N LEU A 221 21.05 -6.95 5.15
CA LEU A 221 20.61 -7.82 4.07
C LEU A 221 19.37 -8.64 4.46
N GLY A 222 19.35 -9.21 5.67
CA GLY A 222 18.22 -9.98 6.17
C GLY A 222 16.96 -9.14 6.32
N ASP A 223 17.12 -7.91 6.83
CA ASP A 223 16.04 -6.91 6.91
C ASP A 223 15.51 -6.58 5.50
N THR A 224 16.41 -6.26 4.55
CA THR A 224 16.01 -5.98 3.16
C THR A 224 15.24 -7.14 2.52
N ILE A 225 15.67 -8.38 2.74
CA ILE A 225 14.98 -9.60 2.26
C ILE A 225 13.60 -9.74 2.92
N GLN A 226 13.48 -9.49 4.22
CA GLN A 226 12.19 -9.51 4.92
C GLN A 226 11.22 -8.50 4.32
N LYS A 227 11.68 -7.25 4.08
CA LYS A 227 10.87 -6.20 3.44
C LYS A 227 10.42 -6.60 2.04
N ILE A 228 11.34 -7.13 1.23
CA ILE A 228 11.04 -7.66 -0.10
C ILE A 228 9.93 -8.71 -0.02
N CYS A 229 9.97 -9.61 0.97
CA CYS A 229 9.01 -10.72 1.07
C CYS A 229 7.66 -10.33 1.68
N ARG A 230 7.61 -9.33 2.56
CA ARG A 230 6.44 -9.11 3.44
C ARG A 230 5.87 -7.70 3.42
N GLU A 231 6.69 -6.68 3.22
CA GLU A 231 6.25 -5.29 3.35
C GLU A 231 5.73 -4.73 2.03
N ALA A 232 4.66 -3.94 2.09
CA ALA A 232 4.24 -3.13 0.96
C ALA A 232 5.22 -1.95 0.78
N PRO A 233 5.54 -1.54 -0.46
CA PRO A 233 6.32 -0.33 -0.68
C PRO A 233 5.53 0.88 -0.17
N ALA A 234 6.24 1.93 0.27
CA ALA A 234 5.61 3.19 0.61
C ALA A 234 4.85 3.76 -0.60
N ALA A 235 3.76 4.50 -0.36
CA ALA A 235 2.99 5.10 -1.45
C ALA A 235 3.88 6.04 -2.28
N MET A 236 3.95 5.82 -3.60
CA MET A 236 4.87 6.57 -4.47
C MET A 236 4.46 8.04 -4.56
N ALA A 237 3.17 8.33 -4.40
CA ALA A 237 2.63 9.67 -4.32
C ALA A 237 3.23 10.52 -3.17
N ARG A 238 3.88 9.90 -2.17
CA ARG A 238 4.64 10.62 -1.13
C ARG A 238 5.90 11.29 -1.69
N PHE A 239 6.47 10.75 -2.76
CA PHE A 239 7.75 11.19 -3.34
C PHE A 239 7.55 11.85 -4.71
N ASN A 240 6.44 11.55 -5.41
CA ASN A 240 6.10 12.13 -6.69
C ASN A 240 4.61 12.46 -6.75
N TYR A 241 4.27 13.72 -6.48
CA TYR A 241 2.88 14.20 -6.36
C TYR A 241 2.15 14.27 -7.71
N GLU A 242 2.87 14.30 -8.82
CA GLU A 242 2.30 14.33 -10.17
C GLU A 242 1.88 12.93 -10.65
N LEU A 243 2.19 11.87 -9.88
CA LEU A 243 1.97 10.49 -10.26
C LEU A 243 0.47 10.18 -10.52
N PRO A 244 0.11 9.80 -11.76
CA PRO A 244 -1.23 9.34 -12.07
C PRO A 244 -1.50 7.99 -11.40
N GLN A 245 -2.72 7.84 -10.89
CA GLN A 245 -3.18 6.62 -10.21
C GLN A 245 -2.96 5.36 -11.06
N GLU A 246 -3.11 5.48 -12.39
CA GLU A 246 -2.94 4.35 -13.30
C GLU A 246 -1.48 3.85 -13.37
N LEU A 247 -0.49 4.75 -13.38
CA LEU A 247 0.92 4.36 -13.35
C LEU A 247 1.32 3.79 -11.99
N GLU A 248 0.76 4.31 -10.90
CA GLU A 248 0.89 3.73 -9.57
C GLU A 248 0.30 2.31 -9.54
N ARG A 249 -0.91 2.11 -10.07
CA ARG A 249 -1.57 0.80 -10.18
C ARG A 249 -0.72 -0.19 -10.97
N ILE A 250 -0.18 0.21 -12.13
CA ILE A 250 0.68 -0.65 -12.97
C ILE A 250 1.92 -1.08 -12.20
N THR A 251 2.62 -0.12 -11.57
CA THR A 251 3.84 -0.38 -10.81
C THR A 251 3.57 -1.30 -9.61
N MET A 252 2.49 -1.04 -8.87
CA MET A 252 2.08 -1.85 -7.72
C MET A 252 1.64 -3.27 -8.10
N LYS A 253 1.08 -3.45 -9.30
CA LYS A 253 0.78 -4.78 -9.84
C LYS A 253 2.05 -5.58 -10.14
N CYS A 254 3.12 -4.93 -10.63
CA CYS A 254 4.43 -5.58 -10.77
C CYS A 254 5.01 -5.99 -9.41
N LEU A 255 4.82 -5.17 -8.38
CA LEU A 255 5.38 -5.35 -7.02
C LEU A 255 4.56 -6.30 -6.11
N GLN A 256 3.55 -7.00 -6.65
CA GLN A 256 2.80 -8.00 -5.88
C GLN A 256 3.74 -9.10 -5.37
N LYS A 257 3.59 -9.49 -4.10
CA LYS A 257 4.49 -10.48 -3.50
C LYS A 257 4.26 -11.88 -4.07
N ASP A 258 2.99 -12.24 -4.25
CA ASP A 258 2.57 -13.46 -4.93
C ASP A 258 2.74 -13.32 -6.46
N PRO A 259 3.59 -14.13 -7.12
CA PRO A 259 3.75 -14.12 -8.57
C PRO A 259 2.43 -14.31 -9.35
N ALA A 260 1.45 -15.03 -8.79
CA ALA A 260 0.15 -15.24 -9.44
C ALA A 260 -0.70 -13.96 -9.52
N ARG A 261 -0.39 -12.94 -8.71
CA ARG A 261 -1.08 -11.64 -8.69
C ARG A 261 -0.39 -10.57 -9.54
N ARG A 262 0.81 -10.87 -10.07
CA ARG A 262 1.54 -9.99 -11.00
C ARG A 262 0.97 -10.09 -12.41
N TYR A 263 1.49 -9.29 -13.33
CA TYR A 263 1.34 -9.59 -14.76
C TYR A 263 1.90 -10.99 -15.05
N GLN A 264 1.16 -11.80 -15.79
CA GLN A 264 1.57 -13.18 -16.06
C GLN A 264 2.57 -13.25 -17.22
N SER A 265 2.69 -12.19 -18.01
CA SER A 265 3.74 -12.03 -19.01
C SER A 265 4.19 -10.57 -19.14
N ALA A 266 5.42 -10.36 -19.64
CA ALA A 266 5.91 -9.01 -19.92
C ALA A 266 5.06 -8.33 -21.03
N SER A 267 4.49 -9.09 -21.97
CA SER A 267 3.55 -8.55 -22.96
C SER A 267 2.32 -7.87 -22.37
N GLU A 268 1.73 -8.40 -21.28
CA GLU A 268 0.59 -7.77 -20.60
C GLU A 268 0.99 -6.42 -19.99
N LEU A 269 2.17 -6.35 -19.38
CA LEU A 269 2.71 -5.10 -18.84
C LEU A 269 2.94 -4.07 -19.96
N VAL A 270 3.49 -4.49 -21.10
CA VAL A 270 3.67 -3.62 -22.27
C VAL A 270 2.35 -3.03 -22.75
N VAL A 271 1.26 -3.82 -22.76
CA VAL A 271 -0.08 -3.33 -23.15
C VAL A 271 -0.55 -2.22 -22.22
N ASP A 272 -0.51 -2.44 -20.90
CA ASP A 272 -0.94 -1.44 -19.92
C ASP A 272 -0.09 -0.16 -19.99
N LEU A 273 1.23 -0.28 -20.14
CA LEU A 273 2.14 0.87 -20.28
C LEU A 273 1.89 1.66 -21.57
N ARG A 274 1.60 0.98 -22.70
CA ARG A 274 1.27 1.66 -23.97
C ARG A 274 -0.10 2.34 -23.91
N ASN A 275 -1.09 1.73 -23.26
CA ASN A 275 -2.39 2.33 -23.02
C ASN A 275 -2.24 3.61 -22.19
N PHE A 276 -1.49 3.53 -21.09
CA PHE A 276 -1.18 4.69 -20.25
C PHE A 276 -0.42 5.78 -21.03
N SER A 277 0.59 5.41 -21.83
CA SER A 277 1.32 6.36 -22.69
C SER A 277 0.41 7.08 -23.69
N SER A 278 -0.59 6.38 -24.24
CA SER A 278 -1.58 6.96 -25.16
C SER A 278 -2.52 7.95 -24.44
N MET A 279 -2.90 7.64 -23.19
CA MET A 279 -3.66 8.55 -22.33
C MET A 279 -2.86 9.83 -22.03
N LEU A 280 -1.56 9.71 -21.72
CA LEU A 280 -0.68 10.87 -21.50
C LEU A 280 -0.57 11.78 -22.74
N ARG A 281 -0.64 11.21 -23.94
CA ARG A 281 -0.56 11.94 -25.22
C ARG A 281 -1.90 12.53 -25.69
N GLY A 282 -3.00 12.24 -24.99
CA GLY A 282 -4.34 12.67 -25.37
C GLY A 282 -4.90 11.96 -26.62
N GLU A 283 -4.33 10.81 -26.99
CA GLU A 283 -4.78 10.00 -28.13
C GLU A 283 -5.81 8.96 -27.64
N SER A 284 -7.08 9.35 -27.61
CA SER A 284 -8.18 8.43 -27.30
C SER A 284 -8.38 7.42 -28.43
N ASN A 285 -7.99 6.16 -28.20
CA ASN A 285 -8.43 5.03 -29.02
C ASN A 285 -9.87 4.68 -28.64
N GLU A 286 -10.84 5.12 -29.45
CA GLU A 286 -12.23 4.68 -29.36
C GLU A 286 -12.35 3.21 -29.73
N SER A 287 -12.35 2.33 -28.74
CA SER A 287 -12.99 1.01 -28.86
C SER A 287 -13.10 0.35 -27.49
N HIS A 288 -14.08 0.77 -26.67
CA HIS A 288 -14.82 -0.09 -25.71
C HIS A 288 -16.28 0.41 -25.65
N PRO A 289 -17.29 -0.47 -25.55
CA PRO A 289 -18.70 -0.09 -25.58
C PRO A 289 -19.10 0.60 -24.26
N ALA A 290 -19.81 1.72 -24.39
CA ALA A 290 -20.24 2.57 -23.29
C ALA A 290 -21.53 2.07 -22.62
N GLU A 291 -21.59 2.24 -21.30
CA GLU A 291 -22.76 2.63 -20.50
C GLU A 291 -22.14 3.19 -19.19
N LEU A 292 -22.27 4.46 -18.79
CA LEU A 292 -23.48 5.27 -18.66
C LEU A 292 -23.17 6.78 -18.67
N THR A 293 -24.18 7.52 -19.14
CA THR A 293 -24.51 8.93 -18.86
C THR A 293 -23.63 10.03 -19.44
N GLN A 294 -24.01 10.42 -20.66
CA GLN A 294 -23.83 11.76 -21.21
C GLN A 294 -24.31 12.83 -20.23
N THR A 295 -23.42 13.74 -19.84
CA THR A 295 -23.77 15.14 -19.67
C THR A 295 -22.75 15.97 -20.43
N SER A 296 -23.25 16.68 -21.43
CA SER A 296 -22.50 17.41 -22.45
C SER A 296 -21.47 18.37 -21.84
N MET A 297 -20.20 18.19 -22.23
CA MET A 297 -19.16 19.21 -22.10
C MET A 297 -19.55 20.42 -22.94
N GLN A 298 -19.99 21.50 -22.28
CA GLN A 298 -19.89 22.84 -22.85
C GLN A 298 -18.44 23.30 -22.75
N MET A 299 -17.95 23.87 -23.85
CA MET A 299 -16.60 24.37 -24.04
C MET A 299 -16.16 25.23 -22.85
N VAL A 300 -15.06 24.84 -22.21
CA VAL A 300 -14.30 25.72 -21.30
C VAL A 300 -13.70 26.81 -22.17
N THR A 301 -14.35 27.97 -22.17
CA THR A 301 -13.72 29.24 -22.51
C THR A 301 -12.49 29.44 -21.64
N GLN A 302 -11.45 30.03 -22.24
CA GLN A 302 -10.17 30.43 -21.65
C GLN A 302 -10.31 30.87 -20.18
N PRO A 303 -9.34 30.57 -19.30
CA PRO A 303 -9.34 31.15 -17.97
C PRO A 303 -9.25 32.67 -18.15
N GLU A 304 -10.32 33.37 -17.79
CA GLU A 304 -10.30 34.81 -17.68
C GLU A 304 -9.18 35.18 -16.70
N GLN A 305 -8.27 36.01 -17.19
CA GLN A 305 -7.45 36.84 -16.33
C GLN A 305 -8.40 37.78 -15.57
N SER A 306 -8.83 37.41 -14.37
CA SER A 306 -9.37 38.35 -13.40
C SER A 306 -8.27 38.70 -12.39
N GLY A 307 -7.54 39.77 -12.69
CA GLY A 307 -6.91 40.55 -11.63
C GLY A 307 -8.01 41.18 -10.77
N GLY A 308 -8.00 40.91 -9.47
CA GLY A 308 -8.84 41.59 -8.49
C GLY A 308 -9.30 40.71 -7.33
N THR A 309 -8.55 40.81 -6.23
CA THR A 309 -8.97 40.70 -4.81
C THR A 309 -10.47 40.90 -4.55
N ALA A 310 -11.28 39.84 -4.65
CA ALA A 310 -12.67 39.87 -4.20
C ALA A 310 -12.97 38.60 -3.38
N LEU A 311 -13.44 38.80 -2.15
CA LEU A 311 -13.97 37.74 -1.30
C LEU A 311 -15.04 36.93 -2.07
N PRO A 312 -15.06 35.59 -1.95
CA PRO A 312 -16.08 34.76 -2.58
C PRO A 312 -17.48 35.17 -2.10
N SER A 313 -18.46 35.08 -2.99
CA SER A 313 -19.85 35.36 -2.67
C SER A 313 -20.40 34.33 -1.65
N PRO A 314 -21.41 34.70 -0.84
CA PRO A 314 -22.06 33.77 0.09
C PRO A 314 -22.55 32.47 -0.57
N GLU A 315 -23.04 32.55 -1.81
CA GLU A 315 -23.51 31.39 -2.58
C GLU A 315 -22.35 30.45 -2.99
N GLU A 316 -21.16 30.99 -3.28
CA GLU A 316 -19.98 30.19 -3.58
C GLU A 316 -19.46 29.46 -2.34
N ILE A 317 -19.51 30.11 -1.18
CA ILE A 317 -19.12 29.52 0.10
C ILE A 317 -20.06 28.36 0.48
N GLN A 318 -21.37 28.55 0.33
CA GLN A 318 -22.39 27.51 0.61
C GLN A 318 -22.22 26.24 -0.24
N GLN A 319 -21.60 26.35 -1.41
CA GLN A 319 -21.37 25.21 -2.29
C GLN A 319 -20.03 24.51 -2.04
N CYS A 320 -19.19 25.02 -1.14
CA CYS A 320 -17.90 24.44 -0.85
C CYS A 320 -18.03 23.23 0.09
N ASP A 321 -17.45 22.10 -0.33
CA ASP A 321 -17.23 20.96 0.57
C ASP A 321 -16.14 21.30 1.60
N ILE A 322 -15.10 21.99 1.14
CA ILE A 322 -13.94 22.40 1.93
C ILE A 322 -13.68 23.89 1.68
N LEU A 323 -13.56 24.68 2.74
CA LEU A 323 -13.25 26.11 2.68
C LEU A 323 -11.91 26.41 3.37
N ILE A 324 -10.96 26.97 2.63
CA ILE A 324 -9.69 27.44 3.19
C ILE A 324 -9.83 28.91 3.62
N SER A 325 -9.56 29.22 4.88
CA SER A 325 -9.57 30.58 5.42
C SER A 325 -8.15 31.05 5.68
N CYS A 326 -7.77 32.21 5.14
CA CYS A 326 -6.41 32.75 5.22
C CYS A 326 -6.40 34.29 5.13
N SER A 327 -5.29 34.94 5.48
CA SER A 327 -5.12 36.38 5.22
C SER A 327 -4.79 36.62 3.74
N GLU A 328 -5.31 37.70 3.14
CA GLU A 328 -4.93 38.15 1.79
C GLU A 328 -3.41 38.36 1.61
N LEU A 329 -2.70 38.67 2.72
CA LEU A 329 -1.25 38.85 2.70
C LEU A 329 -0.49 37.51 2.55
N ASP A 330 -1.13 36.39 2.90
CA ASP A 330 -0.49 35.07 2.85
C ASP A 330 -0.35 34.51 1.43
N ASN A 331 -1.13 35.02 0.48
CA ASN A 331 -1.08 34.60 -0.92
C ASN A 331 -0.19 35.53 -1.79
N GLN A 332 0.49 36.51 -1.20
CA GLN A 332 1.43 37.35 -1.94
C GLN A 332 2.67 36.55 -2.33
N SER A 333 3.02 36.56 -3.62
CA SER A 333 4.21 35.87 -4.11
C SER A 333 5.45 36.74 -3.99
N PHE A 334 6.59 36.12 -3.65
CA PHE A 334 7.87 36.82 -3.51
C PHE A 334 8.51 37.20 -4.86
N GLN A 335 8.10 36.56 -5.96
CA GLN A 335 8.56 36.88 -7.32
C GLN A 335 7.39 37.38 -8.20
N PRO A 336 7.60 38.41 -9.04
CA PRO A 336 6.58 38.86 -9.97
C PRO A 336 6.20 37.76 -10.98
N GLY A 337 4.93 37.34 -10.98
CA GLY A 337 4.40 36.33 -11.92
C GLY A 337 4.44 34.89 -11.41
N SER A 338 4.99 34.63 -10.23
CA SER A 338 4.83 33.32 -9.57
C SER A 338 3.53 33.25 -8.79
N GLU A 339 3.01 32.03 -8.65
CA GLU A 339 1.84 31.73 -7.86
C GLU A 339 2.10 31.97 -6.36
N GLY A 340 1.07 32.40 -5.62
CA GLY A 340 1.11 32.58 -4.18
C GLY A 340 1.04 31.28 -3.39
N TRP A 341 1.49 31.30 -2.13
CA TRP A 341 1.56 30.10 -1.29
C TRP A 341 0.19 29.45 -1.08
N ILE A 342 -0.85 30.26 -0.81
CA ILE A 342 -2.22 29.76 -0.60
C ILE A 342 -2.78 29.14 -1.87
N SER A 343 -2.55 29.76 -3.03
CA SER A 343 -3.01 29.22 -4.33
C SER A 343 -2.39 27.85 -4.61
N ARG A 344 -1.09 27.70 -4.33
CA ARG A 344 -0.37 26.42 -4.44
C ARG A 344 -0.93 25.38 -3.46
N PHE A 345 -1.10 25.77 -2.19
CA PHE A 345 -1.66 24.91 -1.14
C PHE A 345 -3.07 24.43 -1.49
N HIS A 346 -3.93 25.34 -1.97
CA HIS A 346 -5.28 25.05 -2.43
C HIS A 346 -5.30 24.03 -3.57
N ARG A 347 -4.49 24.24 -4.62
CA ARG A 347 -4.39 23.30 -5.74
C ARG A 347 -3.96 21.91 -5.26
N ASN A 348 -2.89 21.85 -4.47
CA ASN A 348 -2.29 20.59 -4.05
C ASN A 348 -3.23 19.81 -3.11
N LEU A 349 -3.87 20.51 -2.15
CA LEU A 349 -4.85 19.91 -1.26
C LEU A 349 -6.06 19.39 -2.04
N LYS A 350 -6.61 20.19 -2.97
CA LYS A 350 -7.75 19.80 -3.79
C LYS A 350 -7.48 18.53 -4.57
N VAL A 351 -6.40 18.50 -5.36
CA VAL A 351 -6.03 17.33 -6.17
C VAL A 351 -5.95 16.09 -5.29
N ARG A 352 -5.33 16.21 -4.12
CA ARG A 352 -5.10 15.05 -3.28
C ARG A 352 -6.34 14.52 -2.59
N VAL A 353 -7.19 15.40 -2.06
CA VAL A 353 -8.44 14.96 -1.44
C VAL A 353 -9.35 14.32 -2.49
N GLU A 354 -9.45 14.87 -3.71
CA GLU A 354 -10.22 14.26 -4.80
C GLU A 354 -9.69 12.87 -5.20
N GLN A 355 -8.37 12.68 -5.26
CA GLN A 355 -7.76 11.37 -5.50
C GLN A 355 -8.06 10.35 -4.39
N LEU A 356 -8.05 10.78 -3.13
CA LEU A 356 -8.25 9.90 -1.96
C LEU A 356 -9.72 9.56 -1.69
N THR A 357 -10.65 10.46 -2.04
CA THR A 357 -12.09 10.21 -1.93
C THR A 357 -12.65 9.50 -3.17
N GLY A 358 -12.05 9.72 -4.35
CA GLY A 358 -12.61 9.29 -5.63
C GLY A 358 -13.73 10.21 -6.13
N ASP A 359 -14.06 11.27 -5.38
CA ASP A 359 -15.12 12.22 -5.68
C ASP A 359 -14.54 13.56 -6.14
N ARG A 360 -15.26 14.27 -7.02
CA ARG A 360 -14.98 15.70 -7.25
C ARG A 360 -15.49 16.54 -6.09
N LEU A 361 -14.63 17.39 -5.56
CA LEU A 361 -14.91 18.23 -4.39
C LEU A 361 -14.78 19.70 -4.74
N LYS A 362 -15.72 20.51 -4.24
CA LYS A 362 -15.62 21.96 -4.31
C LYS A 362 -14.77 22.45 -3.15
N VAL A 363 -13.47 22.58 -3.42
CA VAL A 363 -12.53 23.24 -2.50
C VAL A 363 -12.44 24.71 -2.88
N GLY A 364 -12.88 25.61 -2.00
CA GLY A 364 -12.75 27.06 -2.15
C GLY A 364 -11.75 27.64 -1.17
N PHE A 365 -11.36 28.89 -1.36
CA PHE A 365 -10.62 29.66 -0.35
C PHE A 365 -11.15 31.09 -0.24
N CYS A 366 -11.02 31.66 0.96
CA CYS A 366 -11.47 32.99 1.32
C CYS A 366 -10.27 33.79 1.83
N GLU A 367 -9.84 34.78 1.04
CA GLU A 367 -8.77 35.71 1.40
C GLU A 367 -9.36 36.84 2.26
N MET A 368 -9.18 36.71 3.56
CA MET A 368 -9.70 37.66 4.52
C MET A 368 -8.86 38.95 4.52
N PRO A 369 -9.49 40.13 4.60
CA PRO A 369 -8.78 41.40 4.60
C PRO A 369 -7.84 41.51 5.81
N ALA A 370 -6.68 42.12 5.61
CA ALA A 370 -5.71 42.30 6.67
C ALA A 370 -6.09 43.40 7.67
N GLY A 371 -5.59 43.29 8.89
CA GLY A 371 -5.78 44.28 9.96
C GLY A 371 -7.20 44.28 10.55
N GLU A 372 -7.66 45.47 10.97
CA GLU A 372 -8.93 45.69 11.69
C GLU A 372 -10.18 45.72 10.79
N SER A 373 -10.03 45.42 9.50
CA SER A 373 -11.14 45.44 8.55
C SER A 373 -12.12 44.31 8.86
N GLN A 374 -13.38 44.64 9.09
CA GLN A 374 -14.43 43.64 9.33
C GLN A 374 -14.92 43.04 8.03
N LEU A 375 -15.27 41.76 8.07
CA LEU A 375 -15.95 41.08 6.97
C LEU A 375 -17.39 41.60 6.83
N ASP A 376 -17.94 41.52 5.61
CA ASP A 376 -19.37 41.72 5.42
C ASP A 376 -20.15 40.63 6.20
N ASP A 377 -21.15 41.04 6.99
CA ASP A 377 -21.99 40.13 7.78
C ASP A 377 -22.61 38.99 6.95
N THR A 378 -22.91 39.23 5.67
CA THR A 378 -23.46 38.21 4.78
C THR A 378 -22.45 37.11 4.47
N VAL A 379 -21.18 37.47 4.26
CA VAL A 379 -20.09 36.51 4.03
C VAL A 379 -19.73 35.80 5.33
N LEU A 380 -19.65 36.55 6.44
CA LEU A 380 -19.35 35.98 7.76
C LEU A 380 -20.37 34.93 8.19
N ASN A 381 -21.66 35.17 7.91
CA ASN A 381 -22.73 34.21 8.19
C ASN A 381 -22.78 33.03 7.21
N ALA A 382 -22.10 33.10 6.06
CA ALA A 382 -22.02 32.00 5.10
C ALA A 382 -20.87 31.03 5.41
N LEU A 383 -19.80 31.46 6.10
CA LEU A 383 -18.65 30.60 6.44
C LEU A 383 -19.05 29.27 7.10
N PRO A 384 -20.00 29.24 8.07
CA PRO A 384 -20.40 28.00 8.71
C PRO A 384 -21.18 27.03 7.81
N GLU A 385 -21.57 27.41 6.60
CA GLU A 385 -22.30 26.52 5.69
C GLU A 385 -21.38 25.48 5.03
N ALA A 386 -20.06 25.69 5.05
CA ALA A 386 -19.10 24.69 4.62
C ALA A 386 -19.01 23.51 5.61
N ASN A 387 -18.86 22.28 5.10
CA ASN A 387 -18.72 21.09 5.94
C ASN A 387 -17.36 21.01 6.63
N THR A 388 -16.31 21.44 5.94
CA THR A 388 -14.94 21.42 6.47
C THR A 388 -14.27 22.77 6.25
N MET A 389 -13.67 23.31 7.31
CA MET A 389 -12.86 24.53 7.22
C MET A 389 -11.38 24.24 7.51
N VAL A 390 -10.49 24.79 6.69
CA VAL A 390 -9.03 24.73 6.89
C VAL A 390 -8.53 26.14 7.15
N THR A 391 -8.05 26.42 8.36
CA THR A 391 -7.50 27.74 8.72
C THR A 391 -5.99 27.76 8.52
N VAL A 392 -5.49 28.67 7.68
CA VAL A 392 -4.06 28.87 7.46
C VAL A 392 -3.57 29.97 8.39
N VAL A 393 -2.88 29.57 9.45
CA VAL A 393 -2.39 30.40 10.53
C VAL A 393 -0.98 30.93 10.22
N SER A 394 -0.84 32.24 10.39
CA SER A 394 0.36 33.05 10.13
C SER A 394 0.28 34.34 10.96
N PRO A 395 1.39 35.10 11.14
CA PRO A 395 1.31 36.41 11.80
C PRO A 395 0.34 37.40 11.11
N PRO A 396 0.24 37.45 9.76
CA PRO A 396 -0.84 38.19 9.10
C PRO A 396 -2.25 37.73 9.45
N PHE A 397 -2.49 36.42 9.53
CA PHE A 397 -3.78 35.85 9.92
C PHE A 397 -4.17 36.27 11.34
N ALA A 398 -3.26 36.12 12.31
CA ALA A 398 -3.54 36.45 13.71
C ALA A 398 -3.85 37.94 13.93
N LYS A 399 -3.34 38.82 13.06
CA LYS A 399 -3.61 40.27 13.08
C LYS A 399 -4.84 40.69 12.26
N SER A 400 -5.49 39.77 11.57
CA SER A 400 -6.69 40.03 10.77
C SER A 400 -7.93 39.79 11.62
N LYS A 401 -8.65 40.85 11.94
CA LYS A 401 -9.93 40.77 12.67
C LYS A 401 -10.94 39.89 11.92
N ALA A 402 -10.97 40.00 10.60
CA ALA A 402 -11.79 39.15 9.74
C ALA A 402 -11.46 37.64 9.85
N CYS A 403 -10.18 37.27 9.94
CA CYS A 403 -9.76 35.88 10.14
C CYS A 403 -10.23 35.34 11.51
N VAL A 404 -10.05 36.15 12.56
CA VAL A 404 -10.43 35.82 13.93
C VAL A 404 -11.95 35.66 14.04
N ASP A 405 -12.71 36.69 13.69
CA ASP A 405 -14.17 36.70 13.75
C ASP A 405 -14.77 35.54 12.91
N GLY A 406 -14.18 35.25 11.74
CA GLY A 406 -14.60 34.13 10.88
C GLY A 406 -14.34 32.76 11.50
N THR A 407 -13.18 32.58 12.16
CA THR A 407 -12.82 31.34 12.85
C THR A 407 -13.74 31.08 14.04
N GLU A 408 -13.98 32.11 14.86
CA GLU A 408 -14.88 32.04 16.01
C GLU A 408 -16.33 31.71 15.60
N LYS A 409 -16.80 32.34 14.51
CA LYS A 409 -18.14 32.11 13.99
C LYS A 409 -18.34 30.67 13.53
N TYR A 410 -17.39 30.12 12.78
CA TYR A 410 -17.42 28.72 12.36
C TYR A 410 -17.36 27.78 13.57
N TRP A 411 -16.45 28.05 14.51
CA TRP A 411 -16.26 27.24 15.71
C TRP A 411 -17.53 27.15 16.57
N SER A 412 -18.20 28.28 16.78
CA SER A 412 -19.45 28.35 17.55
C SER A 412 -20.56 27.55 16.87
N SER A 413 -20.72 27.66 15.55
CA SER A 413 -21.70 26.87 14.80
C SER A 413 -21.41 25.36 14.87
N MET A 414 -20.13 24.97 14.79
CA MET A 414 -19.71 23.58 14.93
C MET A 414 -20.05 23.02 16.32
N LEU A 415 -19.81 23.77 17.40
CA LEU A 415 -20.15 23.36 18.76
C LEU A 415 -21.67 23.22 18.95
N GLU A 416 -22.47 24.13 18.39
CA GLU A 416 -23.93 24.06 18.41
C GLU A 416 -24.46 22.78 17.75
N GLU A 417 -23.96 22.42 16.56
CA GLU A 417 -24.35 21.21 15.85
C GLU A 417 -23.88 19.92 16.53
N SER A 418 -22.67 19.95 17.09
CA SER A 418 -22.14 18.82 17.86
C SER A 418 -23.01 18.55 19.10
N ASN A 419 -23.43 19.61 19.81
CA ASN A 419 -24.33 19.49 20.96
C ASN A 419 -25.73 19.02 20.57
N ALA A 420 -26.17 19.31 19.35
CA ALA A 420 -27.44 18.84 18.79
C ALA A 420 -27.40 17.38 18.30
N GLY A 421 -26.22 16.71 18.33
CA GLY A 421 -26.06 15.33 17.87
C GLY A 421 -26.09 15.16 16.34
N THR A 422 -25.99 16.27 15.61
CA THR A 422 -26.00 16.35 14.14
C THR A 422 -24.63 16.70 13.55
N GLY A 423 -23.59 16.81 14.40
CA GLY A 423 -22.28 17.35 14.06
C GLY A 423 -21.59 16.60 12.93
N MET A 424 -21.64 17.19 11.74
CA MET A 424 -20.93 16.75 10.53
C MET A 424 -19.76 17.68 10.18
N LYS A 425 -19.61 18.81 10.89
CA LYS A 425 -18.60 19.83 10.61
C LYS A 425 -17.24 19.51 11.22
N SER A 426 -16.18 19.90 10.51
CA SER A 426 -14.79 19.82 10.98
C SER A 426 -14.00 21.09 10.71
N ILE A 427 -12.96 21.32 11.52
CA ILE A 427 -12.00 22.42 11.35
C ILE A 427 -10.56 21.89 11.51
N TYR A 428 -9.66 22.30 10.62
CA TYR A 428 -8.25 21.92 10.62
C TYR A 428 -7.35 23.15 10.70
N LYS A 429 -6.36 23.12 11.60
CA LYS A 429 -5.41 24.21 11.82
C LYS A 429 -4.12 23.92 11.04
N VAL A 430 -3.83 24.71 10.01
CA VAL A 430 -2.60 24.66 9.21
C VAL A 430 -1.70 25.81 9.62
N ILE A 431 -0.49 25.53 10.08
CA ILE A 431 0.45 26.56 10.54
C ILE A 431 1.48 26.79 9.42
N LYS A 432 1.25 27.85 8.62
CA LYS A 432 2.18 28.28 7.57
C LYS A 432 3.44 28.89 8.18
N THR A 433 3.24 29.80 9.14
CA THR A 433 4.31 30.48 9.87
C THR A 433 3.90 30.50 11.35
N PRO A 434 4.75 30.07 12.29
CA PRO A 434 4.41 30.09 13.70
C PRO A 434 4.13 31.53 14.16
N VAL A 435 3.13 31.66 15.02
CA VAL A 435 2.73 32.92 15.64
C VAL A 435 3.12 32.85 17.10
N ASP A 436 3.75 33.91 17.61
CA ASP A 436 4.10 34.00 19.02
C ASP A 436 2.83 34.21 19.87
N ASP A 437 2.82 33.66 21.08
CA ASP A 437 1.65 33.69 21.99
C ASP A 437 1.15 35.12 22.28
N ASP A 438 2.01 36.14 22.18
CA ASP A 438 1.67 37.55 22.40
C ASP A 438 0.93 38.20 21.21
N GLN A 439 0.85 37.51 20.07
CA GLN A 439 0.22 37.97 18.84
C GLN A 439 -1.12 37.28 18.55
N ILE A 440 -1.50 36.26 19.33
CA ILE A 440 -2.78 35.56 19.20
C ILE A 440 -3.75 36.16 20.22
N ASP A 441 -4.96 36.52 19.77
CA ASP A 441 -6.03 36.95 20.66
C ASP A 441 -6.47 35.80 21.60
N ALA A 442 -6.90 36.11 22.82
CA ALA A 442 -7.29 35.12 23.82
C ALA A 442 -8.42 34.18 23.34
N ASP A 443 -9.37 34.70 22.56
CA ASP A 443 -10.48 33.90 22.04
C ASP A 443 -10.00 32.93 20.94
N LEU A 444 -9.09 33.39 20.08
CA LEU A 444 -8.47 32.56 19.04
C LEU A 444 -7.51 31.52 19.64
N ASP A 445 -6.77 31.86 20.69
CA ASP A 445 -5.89 30.95 21.43
C ASP A 445 -6.70 29.82 22.09
N ALA A 446 -7.86 30.13 22.68
CA ALA A 446 -8.76 29.13 23.24
C ALA A 446 -9.29 28.13 22.21
N ILE A 447 -9.51 28.57 20.96
CA ILE A 447 -9.90 27.68 19.85
C ILE A 447 -8.70 26.85 19.39
N PHE A 448 -7.59 27.50 19.08
CA PHE A 448 -6.39 26.87 18.55
C PHE A 448 -5.68 25.95 19.54
N GLY A 449 -5.86 26.17 20.84
CA GLY A 449 -5.45 25.26 21.89
C GLY A 449 -6.22 23.94 21.84
N GLN A 450 -7.43 23.90 21.25
CA GLN A 450 -8.21 22.66 21.11
C GLN A 450 -7.93 21.90 19.81
N LEU A 451 -7.13 22.47 18.88
CA LEU A 451 -6.87 21.88 17.56
C LEU A 451 -5.43 21.42 17.42
N LEU A 452 -5.25 20.21 16.87
CA LEU A 452 -3.93 19.75 16.40
C LEU A 452 -3.51 20.57 15.18
N GLY A 453 -2.24 20.98 15.15
CA GLY A 453 -1.66 21.80 14.10
C GLY A 453 -0.91 20.98 13.05
N TYR A 454 -1.07 21.35 11.78
CA TYR A 454 -0.26 20.89 10.67
C TYR A 454 0.84 21.90 10.36
N ASP A 455 2.06 21.61 10.79
CA ASP A 455 3.19 22.52 10.67
C ASP A 455 3.79 22.48 9.25
N PHE A 456 3.76 23.61 8.54
CA PHE A 456 4.37 23.82 7.22
C PHE A 456 5.66 24.64 7.30
N TYR A 457 6.42 24.49 8.38
CA TYR A 457 7.69 25.18 8.59
C TYR A 457 8.70 24.28 9.30
N ASP A 458 9.99 24.61 9.17
CA ASP A 458 11.09 24.07 9.96
C ASP A 458 11.72 25.16 10.84
N ARG A 459 12.38 24.75 11.93
CA ARG A 459 13.27 25.62 12.71
C ARG A 459 14.69 25.18 12.50
N ASP A 460 15.50 26.06 11.93
CA ASP A 460 16.93 25.83 11.76
C ASP A 460 17.57 25.52 13.13
N PRO A 461 18.19 24.34 13.31
CA PRO A 461 18.67 23.89 14.62
C PRO A 461 19.84 24.72 15.18
N GLU A 462 20.56 25.47 14.33
CA GLU A 462 21.69 26.31 14.77
C GLU A 462 21.26 27.76 15.01
N THR A 463 20.32 28.28 14.21
CA THR A 463 19.94 29.70 14.22
C THR A 463 18.55 29.97 14.81
N SER A 464 17.78 28.91 15.09
CA SER A 464 16.36 28.96 15.50
C SER A 464 15.47 29.76 14.55
N ARG A 465 15.94 30.05 13.32
CA ARG A 465 15.16 30.78 12.32
C ARG A 465 14.12 29.85 11.74
N VAL A 466 12.89 30.34 11.71
CA VAL A 466 11.78 29.69 11.02
C VAL A 466 12.04 29.74 9.51
N ARG A 467 11.93 28.60 8.86
CA ARG A 467 11.92 28.48 7.40
C ARG A 467 10.61 27.83 6.98
N GLU A 468 9.80 28.54 6.22
CA GLU A 468 8.58 27.97 5.65
C GLU A 468 8.95 26.86 4.67
N PHE A 469 8.12 25.83 4.59
CA PHE A 469 8.21 24.84 3.52
C PHE A 469 7.81 25.51 2.21
N ASP A 470 8.83 25.85 1.42
CA ASP A 470 8.68 26.37 0.06
C ASP A 470 9.70 25.67 -0.84
N GLU A 471 9.21 25.13 -1.94
CA GLU A 471 9.97 24.47 -3.01
C GLU A 471 11.18 25.30 -3.49
N ALA A 472 11.11 26.63 -3.38
CA ALA A 472 12.22 27.51 -3.71
C ALA A 472 13.48 27.29 -2.84
N HIS A 473 13.37 26.58 -1.71
CA HIS A 473 14.45 26.32 -0.76
C HIS A 473 15.12 24.94 -0.91
N GLY A 474 14.70 24.12 -1.88
CA GLY A 474 15.33 22.84 -2.23
C GLY A 474 14.40 21.61 -2.18
N GLU A 475 14.88 20.49 -2.72
CA GLU A 475 14.11 19.23 -2.87
C GLU A 475 13.61 18.64 -1.52
N GLU A 476 14.39 18.75 -0.45
CA GLU A 476 14.00 18.24 0.88
C GLU A 476 12.84 19.05 1.49
N ALA A 477 12.86 20.37 1.32
CA ALA A 477 11.77 21.25 1.78
C ALA A 477 10.49 21.03 0.96
N ALA A 478 10.62 20.80 -0.34
CA ALA A 478 9.52 20.40 -1.21
C ALA A 478 8.92 19.05 -0.76
N GLN A 479 9.75 18.04 -0.49
CA GLN A 479 9.28 16.75 -0.01
C GLN A 479 8.46 16.88 1.28
N ARG A 480 8.99 17.58 2.29
CA ARG A 480 8.29 17.79 3.56
C ARG A 480 6.98 18.55 3.39
N TYR A 481 6.93 19.53 2.49
CA TYR A 481 5.70 20.23 2.12
C TYR A 481 4.63 19.24 1.64
N TYR A 482 4.98 18.39 0.66
CA TYR A 482 4.04 17.44 0.06
C TYR A 482 3.61 16.34 1.03
N GLU A 483 4.51 15.88 1.91
CA GLU A 483 4.16 14.95 2.99
C GLU A 483 3.07 15.56 3.91
N ARG A 484 3.18 16.85 4.26
CA ARG A 484 2.17 17.52 5.09
C ARG A 484 0.85 17.76 4.37
N ILE A 485 0.87 18.05 3.06
CA ILE A 485 -0.35 18.09 2.25
C ILE A 485 -1.04 16.72 2.26
N TYR A 486 -0.27 15.64 2.11
CA TYR A 486 -0.81 14.29 2.10
C TYR A 486 -1.49 13.94 3.43
N ASP A 487 -0.82 14.21 4.55
CA ASP A 487 -1.34 13.94 5.90
C ASP A 487 -2.70 14.65 6.10
N LEU A 488 -2.75 15.95 5.78
CA LEU A 488 -3.97 16.75 5.89
C LEU A 488 -5.06 16.26 4.94
N ALA A 489 -4.71 15.94 3.69
CA ALA A 489 -5.67 15.46 2.70
C ALA A 489 -6.29 14.12 3.11
N TYR A 490 -5.51 13.23 3.72
CA TYR A 490 -5.99 11.95 4.22
C TYR A 490 -7.01 12.13 5.34
N GLU A 491 -6.71 12.91 6.38
CA GLU A 491 -7.66 13.16 7.47
C GLU A 491 -8.95 13.82 6.97
N ILE A 492 -8.85 14.80 6.07
CA ILE A 492 -10.02 15.43 5.45
C ILE A 492 -10.81 14.39 4.63
N SER A 493 -10.15 13.53 3.86
CA SER A 493 -10.83 12.53 3.03
C SER A 493 -11.64 11.53 3.86
N GLU A 494 -11.12 11.11 5.01
CA GLU A 494 -11.83 10.21 5.92
C GLU A 494 -13.05 10.89 6.55
N HIS A 495 -12.93 12.17 6.91
CA HIS A 495 -14.06 12.96 7.40
C HIS A 495 -15.15 13.13 6.31
N VAL A 496 -14.75 13.42 5.07
CA VAL A 496 -15.66 13.56 3.92
C VAL A 496 -16.38 12.23 3.63
N LYS A 497 -15.66 11.10 3.65
CA LYS A 497 -16.27 9.78 3.47
C LYS A 497 -17.26 9.44 4.57
N GLN A 498 -17.00 9.85 5.81
CA GLN A 498 -17.91 9.62 6.95
C GLN A 498 -19.19 10.44 6.83
N THR A 499 -19.08 11.71 6.41
CA THR A 499 -20.23 12.61 6.27
C THR A 499 -21.14 12.26 5.10
N ARG A 500 -20.62 11.68 4.01
CA ARG A 500 -21.40 11.30 2.83
C ARG A 500 -22.12 9.95 2.92
N LYS A 501 -21.87 9.12 3.94
CA LYS A 501 -22.54 7.83 4.12
C LYS A 501 -24.00 7.99 4.60
N THR A 502 -24.96 7.59 3.76
CA THR A 502 -26.35 7.26 4.17
C THR A 502 -26.32 5.96 4.99
N PRO A 503 -27.16 5.75 6.03
CA PRO A 503 -27.14 4.51 6.81
C PRO A 503 -27.74 3.35 5.98
N TYR A 504 -26.92 2.72 5.14
CA TYR A 504 -27.17 1.41 4.57
C TYR A 504 -25.86 0.63 4.50
N MET A 505 -25.92 -0.58 5.06
CA MET A 505 -24.95 -1.67 5.13
C MET A 505 -23.52 -1.42 4.64
N GLU A 506 -22.56 -1.56 5.56
CA GLU A 506 -21.18 -1.89 5.24
C GLU A 506 -21.12 -3.17 4.40
N SER A 507 -21.06 -3.00 3.07
CA SER A 507 -20.59 -4.02 2.16
C SER A 507 -19.06 -3.95 2.09
N GLY A 508 -18.41 -4.94 2.71
CA GLY A 508 -17.13 -5.47 2.23
C GLY A 508 -15.86 -4.67 2.51
N SER A 509 -15.36 -4.73 3.75
CA SER A 509 -13.92 -4.85 4.00
C SER A 509 -13.68 -5.41 5.40
N PHE A 510 -13.99 -6.69 5.60
CA PHE A 510 -13.52 -7.42 6.78
C PHE A 510 -12.03 -7.73 6.61
N SER A 511 -11.13 -6.81 6.97
CA SER A 511 -9.70 -7.14 7.02
C SER A 511 -8.80 -6.39 8.02
N LYS A 512 -9.31 -5.51 8.90
CA LYS A 512 -8.46 -4.89 9.95
C LYS A 512 -9.25 -4.67 11.24
N ILE A 513 -8.70 -5.09 12.37
CA ILE A 513 -9.26 -4.73 13.69
C ILE A 513 -9.04 -3.23 13.87
N ARG A 514 -10.11 -2.44 13.76
CA ARG A 514 -10.08 -1.03 14.14
C ARG A 514 -9.92 -0.92 15.64
N LYS A 515 -9.01 -0.07 16.10
CA LYS A 515 -8.70 0.16 17.53
C LYS A 515 -8.82 1.64 17.86
N ASN A 516 -9.28 1.94 19.06
CA ASN A 516 -9.18 3.24 19.69
C ASN A 516 -7.88 3.27 20.51
N ILE A 517 -6.89 4.03 20.07
CA ILE A 517 -5.55 4.07 20.65
C ILE A 517 -5.40 5.37 21.43
N TYR A 518 -5.05 5.28 22.71
CA TYR A 518 -4.55 6.44 23.44
C TYR A 518 -3.04 6.54 23.25
N LEU A 519 -2.57 7.49 22.44
CA LEU A 519 -1.16 7.80 22.28
C LEU A 519 -0.80 9.01 23.14
N ALA A 520 -0.15 8.74 24.28
CA ALA A 520 0.16 9.79 25.26
C ALA A 520 1.01 10.90 24.65
N GLU A 521 0.83 12.11 25.20
CA GLU A 521 1.65 13.26 24.84
C GLU A 521 3.09 12.99 25.21
N ALA A 522 4.00 13.35 24.30
CA ALA A 522 5.41 13.11 24.45
C ALA A 522 6.14 14.40 24.82
N THR A 523 7.31 14.25 25.41
CA THR A 523 8.20 15.39 25.64
C THR A 523 8.77 15.89 24.31
N ALA A 524 9.25 17.14 24.28
CA ALA A 524 9.68 17.79 23.04
C ALA A 524 10.73 17.01 22.23
N ASP A 525 11.56 16.20 22.88
CA ASP A 525 12.56 15.31 22.28
C ASP A 525 11.97 14.11 21.52
N LEU A 526 10.72 13.75 21.78
CA LEU A 526 10.01 12.65 21.12
C LEU A 526 8.75 13.12 20.36
N LYS A 527 8.54 14.44 20.23
CA LYS A 527 7.35 15.00 19.59
C LYS A 527 7.21 14.52 18.14
N GLU A 528 8.29 14.57 17.37
CA GLU A 528 8.29 14.14 15.97
C GLU A 528 8.01 12.64 15.82
N ASP A 529 8.66 11.81 16.63
CA ASP A 529 8.46 10.36 16.65
C ASP A 529 7.03 9.97 17.03
N ARG A 530 6.45 10.67 18.01
CA ARG A 530 5.05 10.50 18.39
C ARG A 530 4.12 10.85 17.23
N GLU A 531 4.33 11.99 16.58
CA GLU A 531 3.51 12.40 15.43
C GLU A 531 3.66 11.45 14.24
N ARG A 532 4.83 10.82 14.09
CA ARG A 532 5.04 9.75 13.11
C ARG A 532 4.22 8.51 13.46
N LEU A 533 4.23 8.05 14.72
CA LEU A 533 3.40 6.93 15.17
C LEU A 533 1.90 7.22 15.02
N ARG A 534 1.47 8.43 15.40
CA ARG A 534 0.07 8.86 15.24
C ARG A 534 -0.39 8.70 13.79
N ARG A 535 0.42 9.20 12.84
CA ARG A 535 0.13 9.15 11.41
C ARG A 535 -0.01 7.71 10.90
N GLU A 536 0.95 6.85 11.22
CA GLU A 536 0.92 5.45 10.79
C GLU A 536 -0.32 4.71 11.35
N PHE A 537 -0.71 4.95 12.59
CA PHE A 537 -1.93 4.35 13.14
C PHE A 537 -3.21 4.81 12.44
N LEU A 538 -3.28 6.08 12.02
CA LEU A 538 -4.41 6.60 11.24
C LEU A 538 -4.44 5.99 9.83
N GLU A 539 -3.28 5.82 9.17
CA GLU A 539 -3.16 5.12 7.88
C GLU A 539 -3.62 3.66 7.95
N LEU A 540 -3.40 3.00 9.09
CA LEU A 540 -3.87 1.65 9.34
C LEU A 540 -5.37 1.57 9.67
N GLY A 541 -6.06 2.71 9.78
CA GLY A 541 -7.51 2.81 10.01
C GLY A 541 -7.91 2.85 11.50
N HIS A 542 -6.95 2.98 12.42
CA HIS A 542 -7.23 3.13 13.85
C HIS A 542 -7.68 4.56 14.18
N ILE A 543 -8.33 4.75 15.33
CA ILE A 543 -8.65 6.07 15.87
C ILE A 543 -7.61 6.39 16.94
N VAL A 544 -6.95 7.54 16.84
CA VAL A 544 -5.89 7.94 17.79
C VAL A 544 -6.32 9.13 18.63
N TYR A 545 -6.31 8.96 19.95
CA TYR A 545 -6.54 9.97 20.96
C TYR A 545 -5.23 10.37 21.67
N PRO A 546 -5.11 11.59 22.21
CA PRO A 546 -6.11 12.65 22.12
C PRO A 546 -6.21 13.18 20.68
N ASP A 547 -7.42 13.51 20.25
CA ASP A 547 -7.75 14.08 18.93
C ASP A 547 -7.79 15.62 18.97
N ARG A 548 -7.49 16.20 20.14
CA ARG A 548 -7.43 17.63 20.47
C ARG A 548 -6.29 17.85 21.45
N SER A 549 -5.75 19.06 21.57
CA SER A 549 -4.72 19.29 22.61
C SER A 549 -5.32 19.18 24.01
N LEU A 550 -4.49 18.75 24.96
CA LEU A 550 -4.91 18.57 26.34
C LEU A 550 -5.00 19.93 27.07
N PRO A 551 -5.95 20.10 27.99
CA PRO A 551 -6.05 21.31 28.82
C PRO A 551 -4.75 21.60 29.58
N THR A 552 -4.44 22.86 29.83
CA THR A 552 -3.24 23.27 30.58
C THR A 552 -3.48 23.35 32.09
N GLU A 553 -4.72 23.37 32.56
CA GLU A 553 -5.07 23.31 33.98
C GLU A 553 -5.07 21.85 34.48
N HIS A 554 -4.50 21.61 35.66
CA HIS A 554 -4.32 20.26 36.20
C HIS A 554 -5.64 19.48 36.33
N ALA A 555 -6.69 20.08 36.89
CA ALA A 555 -7.97 19.38 37.13
C ALA A 555 -8.71 19.02 35.82
N GLU A 556 -8.69 19.93 34.85
CA GLU A 556 -9.29 19.69 33.54
C GLU A 556 -8.51 18.67 32.73
N LEU A 557 -7.16 18.73 32.77
CA LEU A 557 -6.30 17.75 32.12
C LEU A 557 -6.55 16.35 32.66
N GLU A 558 -6.63 16.18 33.99
CA GLU A 558 -6.92 14.87 34.59
C GLU A 558 -8.24 14.29 34.10
N THR A 559 -9.26 15.14 34.01
CA THR A 559 -10.60 14.75 33.54
C THR A 559 -10.54 14.35 32.06
N ALA A 560 -9.95 15.16 31.20
CA ALA A 560 -9.83 14.89 29.77
C ALA A 560 -9.03 13.62 29.47
N VAL A 561 -7.88 13.43 30.13
CA VAL A 561 -7.06 12.22 29.97
C VAL A 561 -7.80 10.97 30.44
N THR A 562 -8.51 11.05 31.56
CA THR A 562 -9.33 9.95 32.07
C THR A 562 -10.43 9.56 31.10
N ASP A 563 -11.10 10.54 30.49
CA ASP A 563 -12.15 10.31 29.50
C ASP A 563 -11.63 9.68 28.21
N TYR A 564 -10.51 10.18 27.67
CA TYR A 564 -9.88 9.60 26.47
C TYR A 564 -9.43 8.17 26.73
N MET A 565 -8.66 7.92 27.80
CA MET A 565 -8.22 6.57 28.17
C MET A 565 -9.42 5.65 28.48
N GLY A 566 -10.52 6.21 28.96
CA GLY A 566 -11.78 5.52 29.19
C GLY A 566 -12.38 4.89 27.94
N LYS A 567 -12.27 5.57 26.78
CA LYS A 567 -12.81 5.19 25.47
C LYS A 567 -11.86 4.35 24.60
N CYS A 568 -10.59 4.29 24.96
CA CYS A 568 -9.56 3.59 24.18
C CYS A 568 -9.46 2.09 24.48
N ASP A 569 -9.11 1.28 23.49
CA ASP A 569 -8.85 -0.15 23.62
C ASP A 569 -7.46 -0.43 24.19
N LEU A 570 -6.49 0.44 23.89
CA LEU A 570 -5.11 0.32 24.36
C LEU A 570 -4.47 1.69 24.60
N ILE A 571 -3.41 1.68 25.42
CA ILE A 571 -2.67 2.87 25.84
C ILE A 571 -1.20 2.71 25.43
N ILE A 572 -0.64 3.69 24.73
CA ILE A 572 0.78 3.76 24.35
C ILE A 572 1.39 5.01 24.98
N GLN A 573 2.50 4.84 25.71
CA GLN A 573 3.19 5.90 26.43
C GLN A 573 4.66 5.97 26.00
N PRO A 574 5.01 6.83 25.03
CA PRO A 574 6.40 7.13 24.72
C PRO A 574 7.02 7.98 25.84
N VAL A 575 8.17 7.55 26.36
CA VAL A 575 8.88 8.20 27.48
C VAL A 575 10.25 8.69 27.01
N GLY A 576 10.42 10.01 27.03
CA GLY A 576 11.64 10.70 26.60
C GLY A 576 12.57 11.08 27.75
N ALA A 577 13.64 11.79 27.39
CA ALA A 577 14.73 12.18 28.29
C ALA A 577 14.38 13.39 29.17
N ARG A 578 13.34 14.14 28.82
CA ARG A 578 12.94 15.38 29.51
C ARG A 578 11.77 15.16 30.46
N TYR A 579 11.67 15.97 31.52
CA TYR A 579 10.58 15.87 32.50
C TYR A 579 9.21 16.28 31.94
N GLY A 580 9.21 17.20 30.97
CA GLY A 580 8.00 17.70 30.33
C GLY A 580 7.35 18.88 31.04
N PHE A 581 6.24 19.34 30.48
CA PHE A 581 5.43 20.45 30.97
C PHE A 581 4.67 20.06 32.24
N VAL A 582 4.55 20.98 33.21
CA VAL A 582 3.75 20.83 34.44
C VAL A 582 2.52 21.74 34.29
N PRO A 583 1.29 21.18 34.30
CA PRO A 583 0.08 21.97 34.15
C PRO A 583 -0.15 22.90 35.34
N GLU A 584 -0.91 23.96 35.10
CA GLU A 584 -1.22 24.97 36.11
C GLU A 584 -1.98 24.37 37.29
N GLY A 585 -1.56 24.72 38.51
CA GLY A 585 -2.12 24.16 39.74
C GLY A 585 -1.66 22.74 40.08
N GLY A 586 -0.74 22.16 39.30
CA GLY A 586 -0.16 20.82 39.53
C GLY A 586 1.30 20.85 40.02
N GLU A 587 1.74 19.70 40.56
CA GLU A 587 3.14 19.46 40.95
C GLU A 587 3.86 18.44 40.03
N GLU A 588 3.09 17.69 39.23
CA GLU A 588 3.56 16.61 38.36
C GLU A 588 3.54 17.03 36.89
N SER A 589 4.44 16.49 36.06
CA SER A 589 4.37 16.75 34.62
C SER A 589 3.18 16.03 33.95
N VAL A 590 2.76 16.51 32.78
CA VAL A 590 1.70 15.87 31.98
C VAL A 590 1.98 14.38 31.75
N LEU A 591 3.24 14.03 31.49
CA LEU A 591 3.67 12.64 31.32
C LEU A 591 3.43 11.79 32.58
N MET A 592 3.74 12.34 33.76
CA MET A 592 3.50 11.66 35.04
C MET A 592 2.00 11.53 35.35
N ILE A 593 1.22 12.57 35.08
CA ILE A 593 -0.23 12.55 35.26
C ILE A 593 -0.86 11.47 34.36
N GLN A 594 -0.51 11.46 33.07
CA GLN A 594 -0.94 10.44 32.12
C GLN A 594 -0.51 9.04 32.58
N ASN A 595 0.69 8.87 33.12
CA ASN A 595 1.16 7.60 33.68
C ASN A 595 0.31 7.14 34.86
N ARG A 596 0.07 8.01 35.85
CA ARG A 596 -0.74 7.73 37.03
C ARG A 596 -2.17 7.36 36.66
N ILE A 597 -2.79 8.11 35.75
CA ILE A 597 -4.14 7.81 35.26
C ILE A 597 -4.15 6.48 34.50
N ALA A 598 -3.17 6.24 33.62
CA ALA A 598 -3.06 4.96 32.91
C ALA A 598 -2.94 3.77 33.87
N ARG A 599 -2.20 3.90 34.98
CA ARG A 599 -2.12 2.88 36.05
C ARG A 599 -3.48 2.62 36.69
N SER A 600 -4.23 3.69 37.02
CA SER A 600 -5.58 3.59 37.59
C SER A 600 -6.56 2.92 36.63
N VAL A 601 -6.57 3.35 35.36
CA VAL A 601 -7.46 2.82 34.32
C VAL A 601 -7.13 1.36 34.00
N ALA A 602 -5.85 1.03 33.86
CA ALA A 602 -5.39 -0.33 33.58
C ALA A 602 -5.73 -1.30 34.72
N ALA A 603 -5.55 -0.88 35.98
CA ALA A 603 -5.90 -1.69 37.16
C ALA A 603 -7.40 -2.00 37.26
N THR A 604 -8.26 -1.15 36.67
CA THR A 604 -9.73 -1.28 36.81
C THR A 604 -10.38 -1.97 35.61
N LYS A 605 -9.78 -1.89 34.41
CA LYS A 605 -10.39 -2.34 33.15
C LYS A 605 -9.55 -3.36 32.34
N SER A 606 -8.41 -3.82 32.84
CA SER A 606 -7.51 -4.79 32.16
C SER A 606 -7.16 -4.39 30.72
N LYS A 607 -6.88 -3.11 30.48
CA LYS A 607 -6.53 -2.61 29.14
C LYS A 607 -5.03 -2.76 28.87
N PRO A 608 -4.61 -3.22 27.67
CA PRO A 608 -3.21 -3.25 27.28
C PRO A 608 -2.57 -1.87 27.34
N ARG A 609 -1.41 -1.78 27.98
CA ARG A 609 -0.63 -0.57 28.18
C ARG A 609 0.81 -0.83 27.79
N TYR A 610 1.30 -0.11 26.79
CA TYR A 610 2.66 -0.20 26.29
C TYR A 610 3.41 1.07 26.69
N ILE A 611 4.50 0.89 27.44
CA ILE A 611 5.41 1.97 27.79
C ILE A 611 6.64 1.79 26.93
N TRP A 612 6.94 2.77 26.08
CA TRP A 612 8.11 2.72 25.21
C TRP A 612 9.17 3.70 25.69
N MET A 613 10.42 3.25 25.72
CA MET A 613 11.58 4.10 25.99
C MET A 613 12.79 3.58 25.20
N ALA A 614 13.63 4.50 24.72
CA ALA A 614 14.88 4.11 24.07
C ALA A 614 15.76 3.29 25.01
N ARG A 615 16.44 2.27 24.46
CA ARG A 615 17.30 1.37 25.24
C ARG A 615 18.37 2.11 26.05
N ASP A 616 18.99 3.11 25.43
CA ASP A 616 20.07 3.90 26.00
C ASP A 616 19.60 5.30 26.40
N LEU A 617 18.35 5.43 26.87
CA LEU A 617 17.78 6.71 27.28
C LEU A 617 18.62 7.37 28.39
N MET A 618 19.25 8.50 28.06
CA MET A 618 20.05 9.32 28.96
C MET A 618 19.19 10.44 29.53
N VAL A 619 19.08 10.49 30.87
CA VAL A 619 18.25 11.47 31.57
C VAL A 619 19.14 12.32 32.48
N GLU A 620 19.07 13.63 32.31
CA GLU A 620 19.84 14.59 33.12
C GLU A 620 19.04 15.15 34.31
N ASP A 621 17.72 15.33 34.16
CA ASP A 621 16.85 15.87 35.20
C ASP A 621 16.55 14.81 36.29
N ASP A 622 16.80 15.16 37.56
CA ASP A 622 16.64 14.24 38.69
C ASP A 622 15.19 13.74 38.87
N ARG A 623 14.18 14.58 38.58
CA ARG A 623 12.76 14.18 38.68
C ARG A 623 12.39 13.22 37.56
N GLN A 624 12.87 13.49 36.33
CA GLN A 624 12.67 12.57 35.21
C GLN A 624 13.40 11.25 35.42
N LYS A 625 14.58 11.29 36.04
CA LYS A 625 15.34 10.09 36.35
C LYS A 625 14.59 9.21 37.36
N GLN A 626 14.05 9.82 38.42
CA GLN A 626 13.19 9.12 39.38
C GLN A 626 11.96 8.51 38.71
N PHE A 627 11.33 9.23 37.77
CA PHE A 627 10.20 8.71 37.02
C PHE A 627 10.59 7.52 36.12
N VAL A 628 11.68 7.62 35.35
CA VAL A 628 12.16 6.52 34.49
C VAL A 628 12.56 5.31 35.32
N ASP A 629 13.25 5.50 36.44
CA ASP A 629 13.63 4.40 37.34
C ASP A 629 12.39 3.75 37.96
N MET A 630 11.36 4.53 38.34
CA MET A 630 10.06 3.99 38.78
C MET A 630 9.42 3.09 37.70
N LEU A 631 9.44 3.50 36.43
CA LEU A 631 8.89 2.68 35.33
C LEU A 631 9.70 1.41 35.08
N ARG A 632 11.02 1.47 35.29
CA ARG A 632 11.90 0.29 35.16
C ARG A 632 11.69 -0.72 36.28
N GLU A 633 11.30 -0.25 37.45
CA GLU A 633 10.96 -1.07 38.62
C GLU A 633 9.47 -1.49 38.63
N GLU A 634 8.64 -0.94 37.73
CA GLU A 634 7.23 -1.31 37.61
C GLU A 634 7.12 -2.80 37.22
N PRO A 635 6.42 -3.64 38.00
CA PRO A 635 6.31 -5.06 37.69
C PRO A 635 5.61 -5.27 36.35
N THR A 636 6.34 -5.78 35.35
CA THR A 636 5.77 -6.23 34.06
C THR A 636 4.86 -7.46 34.21
N THR A 637 4.69 -7.97 35.43
CA THR A 637 3.80 -9.07 35.81
C THR A 637 2.37 -8.62 36.14
N CYS A 638 2.07 -7.32 36.10
CA CYS A 638 0.68 -6.83 36.13
C CYS A 638 0.03 -7.10 34.76
N ASP A 639 -1.07 -7.86 34.73
CA ASP A 639 -1.80 -8.21 33.50
C ASP A 639 -2.05 -6.97 32.63
N GLY A 640 -1.40 -6.95 31.46
CA GLY A 640 -1.61 -5.92 30.44
C GLY A 640 -0.58 -4.79 30.37
N VAL A 641 0.45 -4.71 31.24
CA VAL A 641 1.50 -3.67 31.14
C VAL A 641 2.78 -4.24 30.53
N GLU A 642 3.25 -3.63 29.45
CA GLU A 642 4.49 -4.03 28.77
C GLU A 642 5.46 -2.85 28.61
N LEU A 643 6.69 -3.06 29.07
CA LEU A 643 7.77 -2.09 28.97
C LEU A 643 8.68 -2.47 27.80
N VAL A 644 8.64 -1.69 26.73
CA VAL A 644 9.42 -1.89 25.51
C VAL A 644 10.64 -0.98 25.55
N LYS A 645 11.83 -1.58 25.68
CA LYS A 645 13.13 -0.88 25.71
C LYS A 645 13.90 -1.11 24.43
N ASP A 646 13.48 -0.48 23.34
CA ASP A 646 14.02 -0.77 22.02
C ASP A 646 13.80 0.40 21.04
N SER A 647 14.08 0.20 19.76
CA SER A 647 13.65 1.11 18.70
C SER A 647 12.13 1.27 18.68
N ILE A 648 11.67 2.39 18.13
CA ILE A 648 10.24 2.65 17.94
C ILE A 648 9.63 1.71 16.90
N GLU A 649 10.44 1.21 15.96
CA GLU A 649 10.07 0.20 14.98
C GLU A 649 9.72 -1.14 15.64
N ASN A 650 10.48 -1.58 16.65
CA ASN A 650 10.21 -2.84 17.34
C ASN A 650 8.93 -2.78 18.18
N LEU A 651 8.56 -1.60 18.70
CA LEU A 651 7.24 -1.39 19.29
C LEU A 651 6.12 -1.67 18.27
N LYS A 652 6.29 -1.26 17.02
CA LYS A 652 5.29 -1.46 15.96
C LYS A 652 5.13 -2.93 15.63
N GLU A 653 6.24 -3.64 15.39
CA GLU A 653 6.21 -5.07 15.11
C GLU A 653 5.50 -5.85 16.22
N LEU A 654 5.73 -5.47 17.47
CA LEU A 654 5.10 -6.08 18.64
C LEU A 654 3.57 -5.84 18.62
N LEU A 655 3.13 -4.61 18.38
CA LEU A 655 1.71 -4.28 18.29
C LEU A 655 1.02 -5.04 17.15
N GLU A 656 1.64 -5.11 15.97
CA GLU A 656 1.11 -5.83 14.81
C GLU A 656 0.96 -7.34 15.08
N GLN A 657 1.99 -7.96 15.67
CA GLN A 657 1.94 -9.38 16.04
C GLN A 657 0.79 -9.66 17.01
N ARG A 658 0.56 -8.77 17.98
CA ARG A 658 -0.53 -8.93 18.95
C ARG A 658 -1.91 -8.74 18.34
N TRP A 659 -2.10 -7.73 17.48
CA TRP A 659 -3.38 -7.54 16.79
C TRP A 659 -3.71 -8.71 15.88
N LYS A 660 -2.69 -9.31 15.25
CA LYS A 660 -2.87 -10.53 14.47
C LYS A 660 -3.30 -11.72 15.33
N ALA A 661 -2.63 -11.94 16.46
CA ALA A 661 -3.02 -13.00 17.40
C ALA A 661 -4.44 -12.79 17.95
N GLU A 662 -4.82 -11.55 18.27
CA GLU A 662 -6.17 -11.20 18.72
C GLU A 662 -7.23 -11.46 17.65
N LEU A 663 -6.92 -11.19 16.37
CA LEU A 663 -7.79 -11.52 15.25
C LEU A 663 -7.98 -13.04 15.12
N ASP A 664 -6.88 -13.78 15.20
CA ASP A 664 -6.89 -15.25 15.15
C ASP A 664 -7.70 -15.83 16.33
N ASP A 665 -7.60 -15.24 17.52
CA ASP A 665 -8.35 -15.68 18.71
C ASP A 665 -9.83 -15.30 18.65
N LEU A 666 -10.19 -14.12 18.12
CA LEU A 666 -11.58 -13.76 17.86
C LEU A 666 -12.21 -14.70 16.84
N GLN A 667 -11.48 -15.07 15.79
CA GLN A 667 -11.92 -16.05 14.80
C GLN A 667 -12.10 -17.45 15.42
N LYS A 668 -11.25 -17.85 16.37
CA LYS A 668 -11.41 -19.11 17.13
C LYS A 668 -12.53 -19.05 18.19
N ALA A 669 -12.77 -17.91 18.81
CA ALA A 669 -13.80 -17.72 19.84
C ALA A 669 -15.21 -17.75 19.24
N VAL A 670 -15.38 -17.21 18.01
CA VAL A 670 -16.61 -17.35 17.22
C VAL A 670 -16.87 -18.81 16.84
N ALA A 671 -15.83 -19.66 16.81
CA ALA A 671 -15.91 -21.06 16.41
C ALA A 671 -16.20 -22.07 17.54
N THR A 672 -16.52 -21.64 18.79
CA THR A 672 -16.75 -22.57 19.92
C THR A 672 -18.14 -22.38 20.58
N PRO A 673 -18.92 -23.44 20.90
CA PRO A 673 -20.38 -23.34 21.04
C PRO A 673 -20.85 -23.04 22.48
N VAL A 674 -21.86 -22.17 22.61
CA VAL A 674 -22.62 -21.96 23.85
C VAL A 674 -23.94 -22.75 23.77
N ILE A 675 -24.05 -23.79 24.60
CA ILE A 675 -25.31 -24.43 25.04
C ILE A 675 -25.78 -23.61 26.27
N GLU A 676 -26.99 -23.08 26.44
CA GLU A 676 -28.34 -23.66 26.47
C GLU A 676 -29.30 -22.43 26.51
N SER A 677 -30.24 -22.19 25.60
CA SER A 677 -31.58 -22.80 25.59
C SER A 677 -32.48 -21.95 24.69
N SER A 678 -32.32 -22.09 23.38
CA SER A 678 -33.40 -21.86 22.44
C SER A 678 -33.23 -22.92 21.37
N VAL A 679 -34.31 -23.63 21.04
CA VAL A 679 -34.29 -24.76 20.11
C VAL A 679 -33.88 -24.22 18.75
N VAL A 680 -32.58 -24.30 18.44
CA VAL A 680 -32.06 -24.07 17.09
C VAL A 680 -32.44 -25.32 16.31
N ILE A 681 -33.36 -25.15 15.37
CA ILE A 681 -33.63 -26.17 14.36
C ILE A 681 -32.37 -26.18 13.48
N ASP A 682 -31.54 -27.21 13.61
CA ASP A 682 -30.34 -27.42 12.79
C ASP A 682 -30.82 -27.80 11.38
N VAL A 683 -30.94 -26.79 10.50
CA VAL A 683 -31.42 -26.97 9.12
C VAL A 683 -30.28 -27.56 8.29
N PRO A 684 -30.51 -28.66 7.55
CA PRO A 684 -29.47 -29.28 6.75
C PRO A 684 -29.05 -28.38 5.57
N ARG A 685 -27.76 -28.38 5.24
CA ARG A 685 -27.14 -27.55 4.19
C ARG A 685 -26.66 -28.38 3.01
N VAL A 686 -27.08 -28.01 1.79
CA VAL A 686 -26.63 -28.62 0.54
C VAL A 686 -25.80 -27.62 -0.26
N TYR A 687 -24.58 -28.00 -0.63
CA TYR A 687 -23.81 -27.26 -1.63
C TYR A 687 -24.19 -27.72 -3.04
N LEU A 688 -24.89 -26.88 -3.79
CA LEU A 688 -25.25 -27.10 -5.18
C LEU A 688 -24.12 -26.60 -6.09
N VAL A 689 -23.38 -27.52 -6.69
CA VAL A 689 -22.20 -27.21 -7.53
C VAL A 689 -22.58 -27.26 -9.00
N TYR A 690 -22.49 -26.13 -9.69
CA TYR A 690 -22.77 -25.98 -11.11
C TYR A 690 -21.77 -25.02 -11.79
N GLU A 691 -21.82 -24.88 -13.11
CA GLU A 691 -21.02 -23.90 -13.87
C GLU A 691 -21.89 -22.69 -14.23
N LYS A 692 -21.32 -21.49 -14.34
CA LYS A 692 -22.07 -20.22 -14.54
C LYS A 692 -23.12 -20.28 -15.66
N ARG A 693 -22.91 -21.03 -16.73
CA ARG A 693 -23.87 -21.16 -17.84
C ARG A 693 -25.11 -21.98 -17.49
N ASP A 694 -25.06 -22.74 -16.41
CA ASP A 694 -26.15 -23.57 -15.90
C ASP A 694 -26.96 -22.85 -14.80
N GLU A 695 -26.63 -21.61 -14.45
CA GLU A 695 -27.26 -20.82 -13.37
C GLU A 695 -28.79 -20.73 -13.51
N GLU A 696 -29.31 -20.32 -14.67
CA GLU A 696 -30.76 -20.28 -14.93
C GLU A 696 -31.43 -21.67 -14.85
N ALA A 697 -30.70 -22.74 -15.18
CA ALA A 697 -31.25 -24.10 -15.22
C ALA A 697 -31.32 -24.75 -13.83
N VAL A 698 -30.56 -24.24 -12.85
CA VAL A 698 -30.52 -24.77 -11.49
C VAL A 698 -31.45 -24.05 -10.51
N GLU A 699 -32.01 -22.87 -10.87
CA GLU A 699 -32.97 -22.14 -10.04
C GLU A 699 -34.12 -23.05 -9.55
N ALA A 700 -34.68 -23.89 -10.42
CA ALA A 700 -35.75 -24.82 -10.05
C ALA A 700 -35.30 -25.92 -9.06
N ILE A 701 -34.02 -26.29 -9.04
CA ILE A 701 -33.44 -27.19 -8.03
C ILE A 701 -33.26 -26.45 -6.71
N GLU A 702 -32.78 -25.20 -6.75
CA GLU A 702 -32.62 -24.35 -5.57
C GLU A 702 -33.96 -24.15 -4.86
N ASP A 703 -35.00 -23.73 -5.60
CA ASP A 703 -36.36 -23.55 -5.11
C ASP A 703 -36.91 -24.85 -4.50
N TYR A 704 -36.72 -26.00 -5.16
CA TYR A 704 -37.19 -27.28 -4.66
C TYR A 704 -36.51 -27.68 -3.34
N LEU A 705 -35.18 -27.54 -3.25
CA LEU A 705 -34.42 -27.84 -2.02
C LEU A 705 -34.86 -26.91 -0.88
N TYR A 706 -35.04 -25.63 -1.17
CA TYR A 706 -35.53 -24.65 -0.21
C TYR A 706 -36.93 -24.98 0.30
N ASP A 707 -37.86 -25.35 -0.59
CA ASP A 707 -39.22 -25.80 -0.24
C ASP A 707 -39.23 -27.09 0.60
N GLN A 708 -38.21 -27.92 0.46
CA GLN A 708 -37.98 -29.06 1.34
C GLN A 708 -37.42 -28.66 2.71
N GLY A 709 -37.12 -27.39 2.97
CA GLY A 709 -36.52 -26.94 4.23
C GLY A 709 -35.05 -27.32 4.33
N VAL A 710 -34.32 -27.25 3.21
CA VAL A 710 -32.86 -27.42 3.12
C VAL A 710 -32.26 -26.08 2.73
N GLU A 711 -31.19 -25.66 3.41
CA GLU A 711 -30.45 -24.46 3.05
C GLU A 711 -29.51 -24.77 1.88
N VAL A 712 -29.59 -23.99 0.80
CA VAL A 712 -28.78 -24.20 -0.42
C VAL A 712 -27.65 -23.19 -0.48
N MET A 713 -26.43 -23.70 -0.68
CA MET A 713 -25.24 -22.90 -0.97
C MET A 713 -24.89 -23.06 -2.44
N VAL A 714 -24.43 -22.00 -3.09
CA VAL A 714 -24.11 -21.96 -4.53
C VAL A 714 -22.67 -21.48 -4.75
N PRO A 715 -22.05 -21.74 -5.91
CA PRO A 715 -20.68 -21.30 -6.18
C PRO A 715 -20.63 -19.79 -6.43
N GLU A 716 -19.54 -19.14 -6.00
CA GLU A 716 -19.25 -17.76 -6.40
C GLU A 716 -18.61 -17.76 -7.79
N PHE A 717 -19.08 -16.89 -8.69
CA PHE A 717 -18.55 -16.78 -10.05
C PHE A 717 -17.92 -15.41 -10.32
N GLU A 718 -18.07 -14.45 -9.41
CA GLU A 718 -17.55 -13.08 -9.56
C GLU A 718 -16.54 -12.76 -8.45
N GLY A 719 -15.33 -12.35 -8.86
CA GLY A 719 -14.24 -12.05 -7.92
C GLY A 719 -12.91 -12.61 -8.39
N ALA A 720 -11.88 -12.46 -7.56
CA ALA A 720 -10.58 -13.07 -7.84
C ALA A 720 -10.67 -14.59 -7.67
N GLU A 721 -9.94 -15.35 -8.50
CA GLU A 721 -9.96 -16.82 -8.48
C GLU A 721 -9.61 -17.41 -7.10
N HIS A 722 -8.77 -16.72 -6.32
CA HIS A 722 -8.46 -17.12 -4.94
C HIS A 722 -9.67 -17.00 -4.01
N ASP A 723 -10.46 -15.94 -4.15
CA ASP A 723 -11.65 -15.70 -3.34
C ASP A 723 -12.76 -16.70 -3.73
N ILE A 724 -12.94 -16.92 -5.04
CA ILE A 724 -13.84 -17.95 -5.58
C ILE A 724 -13.46 -19.34 -5.07
N ASN A 725 -12.16 -19.68 -5.09
CA ASN A 725 -11.68 -20.97 -4.59
C ASN A 725 -11.76 -21.07 -3.07
N ALA A 726 -11.54 -19.98 -2.34
CA ALA A 726 -11.71 -19.94 -0.88
C ALA A 726 -13.18 -20.17 -0.50
N ILE A 727 -14.12 -19.52 -1.20
CA ILE A 727 -15.57 -19.73 -1.03
C ILE A 727 -15.95 -21.17 -1.40
N HIS A 728 -15.40 -21.72 -2.48
CA HIS A 728 -15.63 -23.11 -2.85
C HIS A 728 -15.16 -24.10 -1.76
N ILE A 729 -13.97 -23.88 -1.19
CA ILE A 729 -13.44 -24.70 -0.08
C ILE A 729 -14.28 -24.50 1.19
N GLN A 730 -14.72 -23.26 1.46
CA GLN A 730 -15.59 -22.96 2.60
C GLN A 730 -16.94 -23.68 2.47
N ASN A 731 -17.60 -23.61 1.32
CA ASN A 731 -18.86 -24.32 1.06
C ASN A 731 -18.70 -25.84 1.19
N LEU A 732 -17.59 -26.41 0.70
CA LEU A 732 -17.27 -27.83 0.90
C LEU A 732 -17.04 -28.17 2.38
N THR A 733 -16.57 -27.21 3.18
CA THR A 733 -16.33 -27.40 4.62
C THR A 733 -17.64 -27.39 5.41
N ASP A 734 -18.53 -26.44 5.07
CA ASP A 734 -19.74 -26.12 5.83
C ASP A 734 -20.99 -26.92 5.41
N CYS A 735 -20.97 -27.57 4.23
CA CYS A 735 -22.11 -28.35 3.74
C CYS A 735 -22.32 -29.67 4.48
N ASP A 736 -23.57 -30.10 4.64
CA ASP A 736 -23.88 -31.46 5.09
C ASP A 736 -23.86 -32.45 3.91
N ALA A 737 -24.28 -31.97 2.74
CA ALA A 737 -24.34 -32.75 1.52
C ALA A 737 -23.97 -31.92 0.27
N VAL A 738 -23.59 -32.62 -0.80
CA VAL A 738 -23.22 -31.97 -2.07
C VAL A 738 -24.04 -32.51 -3.23
N LEU A 739 -24.58 -31.61 -4.04
CA LEU A 739 -25.27 -31.93 -5.28
C LEU A 739 -24.52 -31.31 -6.45
N VAL A 740 -23.96 -32.12 -7.35
CA VAL A 740 -23.27 -31.61 -8.55
C VAL A 740 -24.23 -31.63 -9.73
N TYR A 741 -24.51 -30.47 -10.32
CA TYR A 741 -25.34 -30.38 -11.51
C TYR A 741 -24.51 -30.58 -12.79
N TYR A 742 -24.88 -31.56 -13.60
CA TYR A 742 -24.30 -31.84 -14.90
C TYR A 742 -25.24 -31.36 -16.02
N GLY A 743 -25.22 -30.05 -16.26
CA GLY A 743 -25.91 -29.37 -17.37
C GLY A 743 -25.03 -29.23 -18.61
N GLN A 744 -24.80 -28.02 -19.07
CA GLN A 744 -24.02 -27.70 -20.28
C GLN A 744 -22.50 -27.91 -20.11
N SER A 745 -22.05 -28.15 -18.88
CA SER A 745 -20.65 -28.43 -18.56
C SER A 745 -20.11 -29.70 -19.26
N GLY A 746 -18.79 -29.81 -19.41
CA GLY A 746 -18.15 -31.01 -19.98
C GLY A 746 -17.91 -32.09 -18.92
N LYS A 747 -17.96 -33.39 -19.30
CA LYS A 747 -17.65 -34.53 -18.40
C LYS A 747 -16.38 -34.35 -17.57
N ALA A 748 -15.32 -33.78 -18.17
CA ALA A 748 -14.04 -33.56 -17.49
C ALA A 748 -14.18 -32.61 -16.28
N TRP A 749 -15.05 -31.61 -16.37
CA TRP A 749 -15.34 -30.69 -15.27
C TRP A 749 -16.06 -31.41 -14.13
N VAL A 750 -17.07 -32.23 -14.45
CA VAL A 750 -17.78 -33.06 -13.46
C VAL A 750 -16.82 -34.02 -12.76
N ASP A 751 -15.91 -34.67 -13.51
CA ASP A 751 -14.90 -35.56 -12.93
C ASP A 751 -13.95 -34.81 -11.98
N ILE A 752 -13.61 -33.54 -12.26
CA ILE A 752 -12.82 -32.69 -11.36
C ILE A 752 -13.60 -32.40 -10.08
N LYS A 753 -14.88 -31.99 -10.20
CA LYS A 753 -15.73 -31.67 -9.04
C LYS A 753 -15.94 -32.88 -8.13
N VAL A 754 -16.14 -34.07 -8.69
CA VAL A 754 -16.23 -35.32 -7.91
C VAL A 754 -14.91 -35.63 -7.18
N ARG A 755 -13.75 -35.37 -7.79
CA ARG A 755 -12.45 -35.53 -7.11
C ARG A 755 -12.24 -34.53 -5.97
N GLU A 756 -12.76 -33.31 -6.10
CA GLU A 756 -12.71 -32.30 -5.06
C GLU A 756 -13.48 -32.73 -3.80
N LEU A 757 -14.59 -33.47 -3.94
CA LEU A 757 -15.28 -34.08 -2.79
C LEU A 757 -14.39 -35.03 -2.00
N THR A 758 -13.49 -35.76 -2.68
CA THR A 758 -12.51 -36.62 -2.01
C THR A 758 -11.42 -35.80 -1.32
N LYS A 759 -11.04 -34.66 -1.90
CA LYS A 759 -10.08 -33.73 -1.27
C LYS A 759 -10.69 -32.99 -0.06
N ALA A 760 -12.01 -32.83 -0.02
CA ALA A 760 -12.72 -32.16 1.07
C ALA A 760 -12.42 -32.78 2.45
N LEU A 761 -12.10 -34.09 2.51
CA LEU A 761 -11.60 -34.75 3.73
C LEU A 761 -10.43 -33.99 4.41
N GLY A 762 -9.54 -33.38 3.63
CA GLY A 762 -8.40 -32.60 4.15
C GLY A 762 -8.81 -31.26 4.76
N TYR A 763 -9.90 -30.65 4.28
CA TYR A 763 -10.43 -29.38 4.80
C TYR A 763 -11.44 -29.60 5.94
N ARG A 764 -12.03 -30.80 6.03
CA ARG A 764 -13.08 -31.16 7.01
C ARG A 764 -12.59 -31.95 8.22
N GLU A 765 -11.31 -31.80 8.57
CA GLU A 765 -10.68 -32.51 9.71
C GLU A 765 -10.91 -34.05 9.66
N GLY A 766 -10.95 -34.62 8.45
CA GLY A 766 -11.19 -36.06 8.25
C GLY A 766 -12.66 -36.50 8.24
N ARG A 767 -13.63 -35.60 8.37
CA ARG A 767 -15.06 -35.92 8.21
C ARG A 767 -15.44 -35.99 6.71
N PRO A 768 -15.96 -37.13 6.20
CA PRO A 768 -16.40 -37.24 4.82
C PRO A 768 -17.72 -36.51 4.59
N ILE A 769 -18.01 -36.15 3.34
CA ILE A 769 -19.37 -35.78 2.91
C ILE A 769 -20.18 -37.07 2.80
N GLU A 770 -21.12 -37.28 3.72
CA GLU A 770 -21.87 -38.55 3.83
C GLU A 770 -22.94 -38.72 2.76
N CYS A 771 -23.49 -37.61 2.26
CA CYS A 771 -24.50 -37.61 1.20
C CYS A 771 -24.02 -36.74 0.03
N ALA A 772 -23.79 -37.36 -1.13
CA ALA A 772 -23.45 -36.65 -2.35
C ALA A 772 -24.12 -37.29 -3.56
N ALA A 773 -24.62 -36.46 -4.49
CA ALA A 773 -25.24 -36.91 -5.73
C ALA A 773 -24.82 -36.05 -6.93
N ILE A 774 -24.93 -36.61 -8.12
CA ILE A 774 -24.78 -35.90 -9.41
C ILE A 774 -26.16 -35.88 -10.06
N PHE A 775 -26.69 -34.69 -10.31
CA PHE A 775 -27.94 -34.50 -11.04
C PHE A 775 -27.65 -34.23 -12.52
N ILE A 776 -28.06 -35.11 -13.41
CA ILE A 776 -27.91 -34.94 -14.85
C ILE A 776 -29.12 -34.17 -15.39
N GLY A 777 -28.89 -32.93 -15.81
CA GLY A 777 -29.88 -32.05 -16.42
C GLY A 777 -29.72 -31.90 -17.94
N PRO A 778 -30.67 -31.26 -18.62
CA PRO A 778 -30.59 -30.96 -20.05
C PRO A 778 -29.42 -30.00 -20.39
N PRO A 779 -28.99 -29.91 -21.66
CA PRO A 779 -29.43 -30.72 -22.80
C PRO A 779 -28.87 -32.16 -22.72
N GLU A 780 -29.63 -33.14 -23.23
CA GLU A 780 -29.14 -34.52 -23.33
C GLU A 780 -28.03 -34.67 -24.36
N ASP A 781 -27.04 -35.52 -24.05
CA ASP A 781 -26.03 -35.96 -25.01
C ASP A 781 -25.63 -37.43 -24.78
N ARG A 782 -24.99 -38.04 -25.79
CA ARG A 782 -24.53 -39.44 -25.75
C ARG A 782 -23.56 -39.77 -24.61
N ARG A 783 -22.88 -38.76 -24.05
CA ARG A 783 -21.95 -38.93 -22.92
C ARG A 783 -22.71 -38.98 -21.61
N LYS A 784 -23.73 -38.12 -21.42
CA LYS A 784 -24.65 -38.14 -20.28
C LYS A 784 -25.46 -39.43 -20.19
N GLU A 785 -25.96 -39.95 -21.32
CA GLU A 785 -26.65 -41.25 -21.39
C GLU A 785 -25.81 -42.39 -20.77
N ARG A 786 -24.50 -42.33 -20.96
CA ARG A 786 -23.53 -43.36 -20.53
C ARG A 786 -22.81 -43.01 -19.25
N PHE A 787 -23.09 -41.85 -18.65
CA PHE A 787 -22.41 -41.41 -17.45
C PHE A 787 -22.81 -42.29 -16.27
N LYS A 788 -21.79 -42.80 -15.57
CA LYS A 788 -21.92 -43.59 -14.35
C LYS A 788 -20.80 -43.16 -13.41
N SER A 789 -21.14 -43.00 -12.14
CA SER A 789 -20.17 -42.82 -11.06
C SER A 789 -20.15 -44.06 -10.18
N LEU A 790 -18.98 -44.37 -9.61
CA LEU A 790 -18.81 -45.47 -8.64
C LEU A 790 -18.73 -44.95 -7.20
N SER A 791 -18.60 -43.64 -7.02
CA SER A 791 -18.30 -43.00 -5.74
C SER A 791 -19.39 -42.04 -5.26
N VAL A 792 -20.34 -41.69 -6.12
CA VAL A 792 -21.40 -40.69 -5.89
C VAL A 792 -22.65 -41.15 -6.62
N ASP A 793 -23.82 -40.99 -6.03
CA ASP A 793 -25.08 -41.39 -6.67
C ASP A 793 -25.38 -40.52 -7.90
N VAL A 794 -26.09 -41.09 -8.88
CA VAL A 794 -26.42 -40.39 -10.13
C VAL A 794 -27.93 -40.34 -10.30
N LEU A 795 -28.48 -39.14 -10.26
CA LEU A 795 -29.89 -38.82 -10.51
C LEU A 795 -30.02 -38.36 -11.96
N ARG A 796 -30.96 -38.94 -12.70
CA ARG A 796 -31.09 -38.71 -14.15
C ARG A 796 -32.51 -38.34 -14.52
N SER A 797 -32.68 -37.15 -15.10
CA SER A 797 -33.94 -36.78 -15.76
C SER A 797 -34.13 -37.63 -17.02
N GLU A 798 -35.33 -38.21 -17.21
CA GLU A 798 -35.68 -38.97 -18.42
C GLU A 798 -36.29 -38.10 -19.53
N ASP A 799 -36.68 -36.86 -19.19
CA ASP A 799 -37.32 -35.90 -20.10
C ASP A 799 -36.42 -34.67 -20.36
N GLU A 800 -36.69 -33.93 -21.45
CA GLU A 800 -36.01 -32.66 -21.77
C GLU A 800 -36.26 -31.55 -20.72
N GLU A 801 -37.31 -31.72 -19.90
CA GLU A 801 -37.63 -30.83 -18.77
C GLU A 801 -36.98 -31.32 -17.47
N LEU A 802 -36.67 -30.39 -16.57
CA LEU A 802 -36.02 -30.67 -15.30
C LEU A 802 -36.99 -31.32 -14.31
N GLN A 803 -36.80 -32.61 -14.00
CA GLN A 803 -37.63 -33.35 -13.04
C GLN A 803 -37.08 -33.27 -11.61
N THR A 804 -37.50 -32.27 -10.85
CA THR A 804 -37.02 -32.04 -9.47
C THR A 804 -37.48 -33.13 -8.49
N GLU A 805 -38.52 -33.90 -8.80
CA GLU A 805 -39.01 -34.99 -7.95
C GLU A 805 -37.98 -36.12 -7.75
N LEU A 806 -37.01 -36.24 -8.65
CA LEU A 806 -35.89 -37.18 -8.53
C LEU A 806 -34.97 -36.87 -7.33
N LEU A 807 -35.02 -35.64 -6.81
CA LEU A 807 -34.30 -35.21 -5.61
C LEU A 807 -34.99 -35.63 -4.31
N SER A 808 -36.22 -36.16 -4.36
CA SER A 808 -36.99 -36.48 -3.17
C SER A 808 -36.26 -37.41 -2.19
N GLN A 809 -35.63 -38.48 -2.68
CA GLN A 809 -34.86 -39.40 -1.86
C GLN A 809 -33.58 -38.74 -1.32
N PHE A 810 -32.88 -37.96 -2.14
CA PHE A 810 -31.71 -37.19 -1.71
C PHE A 810 -32.06 -36.23 -0.57
N CYS A 811 -33.18 -35.50 -0.66
CA CYS A 811 -33.65 -34.62 0.41
C CYS A 811 -33.98 -35.36 1.71
N VAL A 812 -34.52 -36.58 1.62
CA VAL A 812 -34.77 -37.42 2.81
C VAL A 812 -33.44 -37.81 3.46
N ASP A 813 -32.45 -38.22 2.67
CA ASP A 813 -31.15 -38.64 3.17
C ASP A 813 -30.40 -37.47 3.82
N VAL A 814 -30.43 -36.29 3.19
CA VAL A 814 -29.87 -35.04 3.73
C VAL A 814 -30.50 -34.65 5.07
N LYS A 815 -31.83 -34.74 5.20
CA LYS A 815 -32.53 -34.44 6.46
C LYS A 815 -32.23 -35.44 7.56
N ASN A 816 -32.02 -36.71 7.20
CA ASN A 816 -31.67 -37.75 8.15
C ASN A 816 -30.27 -37.54 8.77
N LEU A 817 -29.35 -36.84 8.09
CA LEU A 817 -28.05 -36.45 8.67
C LEU A 817 -28.21 -35.55 9.91
N LYS A 818 -29.30 -34.79 9.98
CA LYS A 818 -29.60 -33.82 11.05
C LYS A 818 -30.71 -34.29 11.99
N ALA A 819 -31.30 -35.45 11.76
CA ALA A 819 -32.27 -36.02 12.66
C ALA A 819 -31.60 -36.41 13.98
N PRO A 820 -32.15 -36.03 15.16
CA PRO A 820 -31.60 -36.46 16.44
C PRO A 820 -31.67 -37.99 16.53
N GLY A 821 -30.51 -38.65 16.61
CA GLY A 821 -30.43 -40.10 16.75
C GLY A 821 -31.22 -40.59 17.97
N GLY A 822 -32.03 -41.63 17.78
CA GLY A 822 -32.70 -42.38 18.85
C GLY A 822 -31.79 -43.34 19.59
#